data_AF-A0A9D4E1J2-F1
#
_entry.id   AF-A0A9D4E1J2-F1
#
_cell.length_a   1.000
_cell.length_b   1.000
_cell.length_c   1.000
_cell.angle_alpha   90.00
_cell.angle_beta   90.00
_cell.angle_gamma   90.00
#
_symmetry.space_group_name_H-M   'P 1'
#
loop_
_entity.id
_entity.type
_entity.pdbx_description
1 polymer ?
#
loop_
_entity_poly.entity_id
_entity_poly.type
_entity_poly.pdbx_seq_one_letter_code
_entity_poly.pdbx_strand_id
1 'polypeptide(L)'
;MQSWRGRLCLTCILAALCIVSSIEGTDPGEYNSDCKQNSDCQLGFVCIMGTCTCESSFVYDMSSRRCKKVCRGSSEGFVRHGSFDHQYAILKNRYTNCSYVDGNLELTALERPFDLGFLKDIEEVDGYVFIVNVFSNYLNLTKLRIIRGKELFKYNNESYSLYVALNNNPNNDSQGILELQFLSLSEIVRGKVFFQNNNLLCFVNTIEWTDINTNTLPAVNIVQTNQHFRRQCPPCPAECFNKKTGEYHCWGSGNGMCQKLNYIKKVCSESCDGRCFGDQQNQCCHPECAAGCTGPKKTECLACKNFYNEGSCDRHCPLMTFYNPVEMRWENNPLGRYAFGSLCVKECPLYLVKDQNACVLKCPKDKQPDPQTNICEKCDGPCKKNCIGTPDFLNSNNIEQFRGCTVIDGNLIILKVSFEVDTHLNTTPLTLEHLSILKDVREINGYLSVQELPKEADSLSFLSGLEIIHGRFLTSTGHALNILKTESIEYLGLVSLRQIRNGGTIIMFNRDMCYLNDLDMSIIHLNPKQKLIQRNNKIQTECEAENKRCDPECSEHGCWGPGPGMCLRCRNKRLEGSNKCVTSCDDEEMQYEVPGNMCRSCDEQCAVGCHGPNATQCTACKYVKFLGLNNTSECMSECPAPTLTAPYFYPDETKICRQCDPSCDEGCTGNQTHVGFGGCKTCVLAINRTQENDTVRCIPKDQENCPDGYFSTQYKADVPNHPLNKKQVCQPCDHLCLTCTTEGVANCPLCRYYRSGIHGSSTCVKECPIYHFNNSLTRTCDKCNDQCLGDIKGECHGPTSRDCNNCQKYKIIYAENNT
;
A
#
# COMPACT_ATOMS: atom_id res chain seq x y z
N MET A 1 16.93 -73.63 -57.99
CA MET A 1 16.23 -74.77 -57.35
C MET A 1 15.93 -74.38 -55.91
N GLN A 2 14.63 -74.28 -55.57
CA GLN A 2 13.95 -74.36 -54.25
C GLN A 2 14.58 -73.69 -53.00
N SER A 3 13.90 -73.19 -51.96
CA SER A 3 12.51 -72.90 -51.61
C SER A 3 12.56 -72.49 -50.11
N TRP A 4 12.18 -71.25 -49.77
CA TRP A 4 11.39 -70.86 -48.58
C TRP A 4 11.46 -71.68 -47.27
N ARG A 5 11.96 -71.05 -46.18
CA ARG A 5 11.24 -70.60 -44.93
C ARG A 5 12.08 -70.76 -43.65
N GLY A 6 12.01 -69.73 -42.80
CA GLY A 6 12.19 -69.88 -41.34
C GLY A 6 12.71 -68.64 -40.61
N ARG A 7 11.83 -67.94 -39.90
CA ARG A 7 12.06 -66.75 -39.03
C ARG A 7 12.93 -67.07 -37.81
N LEU A 8 13.70 -66.10 -37.30
CA LEU A 8 13.93 -65.75 -35.86
C LEU A 8 15.04 -64.67 -35.81
N CYS A 9 14.72 -63.40 -35.54
CA CYS A 9 14.49 -62.72 -34.25
C CYS A 9 15.77 -62.02 -33.74
N LEU A 10 15.67 -60.68 -33.71
CA LEU A 10 16.70 -59.69 -33.40
C LEU A 10 17.25 -59.84 -31.97
N THR A 11 18.51 -60.20 -31.86
CA THR A 11 19.40 -59.80 -30.77
C THR A 11 20.79 -59.57 -31.39
N CYS A 12 21.54 -58.56 -30.89
CA CYS A 12 22.93 -58.23 -31.25
C CYS A 12 23.20 -57.27 -32.43
N ILE A 13 22.58 -56.09 -32.44
CA ILE A 13 23.24 -54.90 -32.99
C ILE A 13 23.03 -53.75 -32.01
N LEU A 14 23.91 -53.59 -31.03
CA LEU A 14 24.17 -52.35 -30.28
C LEU A 14 25.26 -52.63 -29.22
N ALA A 15 26.52 -52.66 -29.66
CA ALA A 15 27.69 -52.61 -28.77
C ALA A 15 28.93 -52.14 -29.55
N ALA A 16 28.96 -50.86 -29.95
CA ALA A 16 30.19 -50.10 -30.17
C ALA A 16 29.85 -48.68 -30.64
N LEU A 17 29.81 -47.74 -29.67
CA LEU A 17 30.32 -46.36 -29.73
C LEU A 17 29.68 -45.56 -28.60
N CYS A 18 30.15 -45.81 -27.38
CA CYS A 18 30.15 -44.80 -26.32
C CYS A 18 31.13 -43.69 -26.75
N ILE A 19 30.65 -42.45 -26.89
CA ILE A 19 31.31 -41.19 -26.52
C ILE A 19 30.41 -40.02 -27.01
N VAL A 20 29.98 -39.21 -26.03
CA VAL A 20 29.26 -37.90 -26.10
C VAL A 20 27.81 -37.89 -26.56
N SER A 21 26.88 -37.99 -25.61
CA SER A 21 25.83 -36.96 -25.40
C SER A 21 25.12 -37.24 -24.07
N SER A 22 25.66 -36.68 -22.99
CA SER A 22 24.92 -36.39 -21.77
C SER A 22 23.82 -35.40 -22.12
N ILE A 23 22.62 -35.90 -22.41
CA ILE A 23 21.41 -35.11 -22.25
C ILE A 23 21.18 -35.08 -20.74
N GLU A 24 21.69 -34.01 -20.11
CA GLU A 24 21.24 -33.60 -18.78
C GLU A 24 19.72 -33.47 -18.86
N GLY A 25 19.01 -34.42 -18.25
CA GLY A 25 17.69 -34.14 -17.74
C GLY A 25 17.88 -33.08 -16.68
N THR A 26 17.55 -31.83 -17.02
CA THR A 26 17.45 -30.74 -16.05
C THR A 26 16.38 -31.16 -15.03
N ASP A 27 16.82 -31.48 -13.82
CA ASP A 27 15.90 -31.56 -12.68
C ASP A 27 15.13 -30.22 -12.62
N PRO A 28 13.79 -30.24 -12.60
CA PRO A 28 13.02 -29.01 -12.60
C PRO A 28 13.36 -28.15 -11.38
N GLY A 29 13.51 -26.86 -11.61
CA GLY A 29 13.95 -25.88 -10.63
C GLY A 29 12.91 -25.60 -9.54
N GLU A 30 13.41 -25.37 -8.32
CA GLU A 30 12.61 -24.99 -7.15
C GLU A 30 12.12 -23.53 -7.25
N TYR A 31 11.30 -23.08 -6.32
CA TYR A 31 10.80 -21.70 -6.27
C TYR A 31 11.95 -20.67 -6.36
N ASN A 32 11.77 -19.62 -7.18
CA ASN A 32 12.77 -18.59 -7.51
C ASN A 32 14.01 -19.07 -8.30
N SER A 33 13.99 -20.28 -8.87
CA SER A 33 15.00 -20.68 -9.86
C SER A 33 14.75 -20.04 -11.23
N ASP A 34 15.81 -19.90 -12.02
CA ASP A 34 15.72 -19.39 -13.39
C ASP A 34 15.01 -20.40 -14.30
N CYS A 35 14.15 -19.92 -15.19
CA CYS A 35 13.42 -20.74 -16.15
C CYS A 35 13.23 -20.01 -17.48
N LYS A 36 13.04 -20.78 -18.56
CA LYS A 36 12.64 -20.25 -19.87
C LYS A 36 11.21 -20.63 -20.22
N GLN A 37 10.73 -21.76 -19.69
CA GLN A 37 9.42 -22.32 -19.98
C GLN A 37 8.89 -23.09 -18.75
N ASN A 38 7.58 -23.34 -18.71
CA ASN A 38 6.94 -23.98 -17.55
C ASN A 38 7.47 -25.39 -17.24
N SER A 39 8.00 -26.12 -18.23
CA SER A 39 8.59 -27.46 -18.01
C SER A 39 9.87 -27.42 -17.19
N ASP A 40 10.48 -26.24 -17.05
CA ASP A 40 11.72 -26.07 -16.27
C ASP A 40 11.43 -25.95 -14.77
N CYS A 41 10.16 -25.87 -14.35
CA CYS A 41 9.74 -25.67 -12.97
C CYS A 41 9.13 -26.93 -12.35
N GLN A 42 9.30 -27.12 -11.03
CA GLN A 42 8.66 -28.23 -10.32
C GLN A 42 7.13 -28.15 -10.36
N LEU A 43 6.47 -29.30 -10.18
CA LEU A 43 5.01 -29.43 -10.17
C LEU A 43 4.37 -28.44 -9.17
N GLY A 44 3.55 -27.51 -9.69
CA GLY A 44 2.89 -26.47 -8.90
C GLY A 44 3.47 -25.06 -9.07
N PHE A 45 4.56 -24.91 -9.84
CA PHE A 45 5.13 -23.61 -10.23
C PHE A 45 4.98 -23.37 -11.74
N VAL A 46 5.05 -22.10 -12.13
CA VAL A 46 5.01 -21.62 -13.52
C VAL A 46 6.15 -20.63 -13.75
N CYS A 47 6.63 -20.56 -14.99
CA CYS A 47 7.71 -19.66 -15.36
C CYS A 47 7.16 -18.27 -15.64
N ILE A 48 7.45 -17.31 -14.76
CA ILE A 48 7.01 -15.91 -14.88
C ILE A 48 8.23 -15.01 -14.86
N MET A 49 8.38 -14.19 -15.91
CA MET A 49 9.49 -13.23 -16.07
C MET A 49 10.87 -13.89 -15.89
N GLY A 50 11.02 -15.13 -16.37
CA GLY A 50 12.27 -15.88 -16.31
C GLY A 50 12.56 -16.57 -14.97
N THR A 51 11.61 -16.59 -14.02
CA THR A 51 11.76 -17.29 -12.73
C THR A 51 10.59 -18.22 -12.42
N CYS A 52 10.84 -19.36 -11.77
CA CYS A 52 9.80 -20.28 -11.32
C CYS A 52 9.05 -19.70 -10.12
N THR A 53 7.75 -19.44 -10.28
CA THR A 53 6.90 -18.81 -9.25
C THR A 53 5.56 -19.51 -9.12
N CYS A 54 4.75 -19.13 -8.13
CA CYS A 54 3.37 -19.57 -8.07
C CYS A 54 2.53 -18.95 -9.20
N GLU A 55 1.50 -19.66 -9.64
CA GLU A 55 0.50 -19.16 -10.59
C GLU A 55 -0.30 -17.98 -9.99
N SER A 56 -0.94 -17.15 -10.82
CA SER A 56 -1.63 -15.89 -10.49
C SER A 56 -2.79 -15.96 -9.48
N SER A 57 -3.04 -17.12 -8.86
CA SER A 57 -4.04 -17.32 -7.80
C SER A 57 -3.46 -18.08 -6.61
N PHE A 58 -2.14 -18.15 -6.51
CA PHE A 58 -1.43 -18.87 -5.47
C PHE A 58 -0.33 -18.02 -4.86
N VAL A 59 -0.11 -18.21 -3.56
CA VAL A 59 0.97 -17.55 -2.81
C VAL A 59 1.92 -18.59 -2.27
N TYR A 60 3.21 -18.33 -2.43
CA TYR A 60 4.25 -19.24 -1.95
C TYR A 60 4.33 -19.20 -0.44
N ASP A 61 4.17 -20.36 0.20
CA ASP A 61 4.36 -20.51 1.63
C ASP A 61 5.73 -21.15 1.91
N MET A 62 6.62 -20.34 2.50
CA MET A 62 7.99 -20.77 2.83
C MET A 62 8.02 -21.92 3.83
N SER A 63 7.05 -21.99 4.74
CA SER A 63 7.02 -23.01 5.79
C SER A 63 6.69 -24.41 5.25
N SER A 64 5.73 -24.50 4.32
CA SER A 64 5.37 -25.76 3.65
C SER A 64 6.09 -26.01 2.34
N ARG A 65 6.87 -25.02 1.83
CA ARG A 65 7.52 -25.02 0.52
C ARG A 65 6.55 -25.32 -0.62
N ARG A 66 5.34 -24.75 -0.56
CA ARG A 66 4.25 -25.00 -1.52
C ARG A 66 3.47 -23.73 -1.84
N CYS A 67 2.89 -23.71 -3.03
CA CYS A 67 1.92 -22.71 -3.42
C CYS A 67 0.56 -22.97 -2.76
N LYS A 68 0.07 -22.01 -1.97
CA LYS A 68 -1.25 -22.03 -1.34
C LYS A 68 -2.25 -21.24 -2.17
N LYS A 69 -3.44 -21.81 -2.38
CA LYS A 69 -4.47 -21.23 -3.24
C LYS A 69 -5.17 -20.05 -2.55
N VAL A 70 -5.34 -18.96 -3.29
CA VAL A 70 -6.24 -17.85 -2.96
C VAL A 70 -7.55 -18.04 -3.72
N CYS A 71 -8.67 -17.85 -3.03
CA CYS A 71 -9.99 -17.97 -3.62
C CYS A 71 -10.82 -16.73 -3.35
N ARG A 72 -11.64 -16.37 -4.33
CA ARG A 72 -12.57 -15.27 -4.18
C ARG A 72 -13.74 -15.64 -3.27
N GLY A 73 -13.99 -14.79 -2.27
CA GLY A 73 -15.15 -14.86 -1.39
C GLY A 73 -16.46 -14.46 -2.08
N SER A 74 -17.54 -14.37 -1.31
CA SER A 74 -18.86 -13.92 -1.77
C SER A 74 -19.38 -12.75 -0.92
N SER A 75 -20.40 -12.04 -1.42
CA SER A 75 -21.06 -10.94 -0.69
C SER A 75 -22.58 -10.99 -0.96
N GLU A 76 -23.15 -12.20 -0.86
CA GLU A 76 -24.53 -12.51 -1.23
C GLU A 76 -25.46 -12.58 -0.01
N GLY A 77 -24.92 -12.56 1.22
CA GLY A 77 -25.70 -12.61 2.46
C GLY A 77 -26.59 -13.86 2.52
N PHE A 78 -27.91 -13.68 2.57
CA PHE A 78 -28.88 -14.78 2.72
C PHE A 78 -29.32 -15.42 1.38
N VAL A 79 -28.78 -14.99 0.24
CA VAL A 79 -29.21 -15.48 -1.07
C VAL A 79 -28.80 -16.95 -1.28
N ARG A 80 -29.71 -17.75 -1.86
CA ARG A 80 -29.48 -19.16 -2.23
C ARG A 80 -29.54 -19.32 -3.76
N HIS A 81 -28.56 -20.00 -4.34
CA HIS A 81 -28.57 -20.34 -5.76
C HIS A 81 -29.11 -21.75 -6.01
N GLY A 82 -30.29 -21.85 -6.62
CA GLY A 82 -30.87 -23.13 -7.04
C GLY A 82 -31.25 -24.06 -5.88
N SER A 83 -31.03 -25.37 -6.06
CA SER A 83 -31.28 -26.39 -5.03
C SER A 83 -30.16 -26.43 -3.98
N PHE A 84 -30.40 -27.08 -2.84
CA PHE A 84 -29.37 -27.23 -1.80
C PHE A 84 -28.13 -28.00 -2.30
N ASP A 85 -28.27 -28.96 -3.22
CA ASP A 85 -27.12 -29.67 -3.84
C ASP A 85 -26.31 -28.74 -4.72
N HIS A 86 -27.00 -27.84 -5.45
CA HIS A 86 -26.35 -26.87 -6.31
C HIS A 86 -25.55 -25.85 -5.49
N GLN A 87 -26.14 -25.32 -4.42
CA GLN A 87 -25.45 -24.42 -3.48
C GLN A 87 -24.21 -25.09 -2.88
N TYR A 88 -24.33 -26.35 -2.42
CA TYR A 88 -23.20 -27.13 -1.91
C TYR A 88 -22.10 -27.30 -2.98
N ALA A 89 -22.46 -27.64 -4.21
CA ALA A 89 -21.49 -27.81 -5.30
C ALA A 89 -20.74 -26.51 -5.62
N ILE A 90 -21.41 -25.35 -5.59
CA ILE A 90 -20.79 -24.03 -5.78
C ILE A 90 -19.74 -23.78 -4.69
N LEU A 91 -20.12 -23.95 -3.41
CA LEU A 91 -19.22 -23.72 -2.27
C LEU A 91 -18.04 -24.69 -2.30
N LYS A 92 -18.29 -25.97 -2.58
CA LYS A 92 -17.25 -27.00 -2.70
C LYS A 92 -16.26 -26.66 -3.80
N ASN A 93 -16.72 -26.34 -5.00
CA ASN A 93 -15.84 -26.00 -6.12
C ASN A 93 -14.99 -24.76 -5.82
N ARG A 94 -15.60 -23.75 -5.19
CA ARG A 94 -14.93 -22.50 -4.83
C ARG A 94 -13.82 -22.70 -3.80
N TYR A 95 -14.11 -23.40 -2.71
CA TYR A 95 -13.23 -23.44 -1.53
C TYR A 95 -12.37 -24.72 -1.40
N THR A 96 -12.51 -25.69 -2.31
CA THR A 96 -11.61 -26.87 -2.32
C THR A 96 -10.15 -26.41 -2.51
N ASN A 97 -9.27 -26.91 -1.63
CA ASN A 97 -7.85 -26.58 -1.52
C ASN A 97 -7.56 -25.09 -1.30
N CYS A 98 -8.54 -24.33 -0.81
CA CYS A 98 -8.38 -22.90 -0.54
C CYS A 98 -7.67 -22.67 0.79
N SER A 99 -6.68 -21.78 0.82
CA SER A 99 -6.04 -21.35 2.07
C SER A 99 -6.33 -19.91 2.44
N TYR A 100 -6.46 -19.04 1.44
CA TYR A 100 -6.74 -17.62 1.64
C TYR A 100 -8.04 -17.25 0.93
N VAL A 101 -9.01 -16.69 1.66
CA VAL A 101 -10.25 -16.17 1.10
C VAL A 101 -10.13 -14.66 0.92
N ASP A 102 -10.03 -14.22 -0.34
CA ASP A 102 -10.10 -12.82 -0.78
C ASP A 102 -11.56 -12.36 -0.79
N GLY A 103 -11.99 -11.72 0.30
CA GLY A 103 -13.38 -11.33 0.56
C GLY A 103 -14.00 -12.13 1.71
N ASN A 104 -15.31 -12.41 1.63
CA ASN A 104 -16.05 -13.03 2.73
C ASN A 104 -16.26 -14.54 2.52
N LEU A 105 -16.26 -15.29 3.62
CA LEU A 105 -16.62 -16.70 3.66
C LEU A 105 -18.08 -16.84 4.10
N GLU A 106 -18.98 -17.06 3.14
CA GLU A 106 -20.41 -17.25 3.41
C GLU A 106 -20.81 -18.72 3.23
N LEU A 107 -21.25 -19.33 4.32
CA LEU A 107 -21.78 -20.69 4.36
C LEU A 107 -23.27 -20.60 4.65
N THR A 108 -24.08 -20.67 3.59
CA THR A 108 -25.52 -20.44 3.67
C THR A 108 -26.33 -21.50 2.97
N ALA A 109 -27.55 -21.73 3.47
CA ALA A 109 -28.54 -22.63 2.89
C ALA A 109 -28.01 -24.07 2.67
N LEU A 110 -27.29 -24.60 3.65
CA LEU A 110 -26.79 -25.97 3.70
C LEU A 110 -27.70 -26.82 4.58
N GLU A 111 -28.97 -26.94 4.18
CA GLU A 111 -30.04 -27.53 4.99
C GLU A 111 -30.10 -29.08 4.93
N ARG A 112 -28.99 -29.71 4.57
CA ARG A 112 -28.78 -31.17 4.60
C ARG A 112 -27.43 -31.46 5.25
N PRO A 113 -27.19 -32.69 5.77
CA PRO A 113 -25.95 -33.02 6.45
C PRO A 113 -24.82 -33.26 5.42
N PHE A 114 -24.39 -32.18 4.76
CA PHE A 114 -23.33 -32.21 3.77
C PHE A 114 -21.95 -32.36 4.41
N ASP A 115 -21.02 -32.98 3.69
CA ASP A 115 -19.61 -33.03 4.09
C ASP A 115 -18.90 -31.72 3.74
N LEU A 116 -18.51 -30.97 4.78
CA LEU A 116 -17.82 -29.68 4.68
C LEU A 116 -16.30 -29.81 4.84
N GLY A 117 -15.74 -31.02 4.72
CA GLY A 117 -14.30 -31.27 4.85
C GLY A 117 -13.41 -30.51 3.85
N PHE A 118 -13.97 -29.95 2.77
CA PHE A 118 -13.24 -29.10 1.83
C PHE A 118 -12.79 -27.75 2.44
N LEU A 119 -13.35 -27.35 3.58
CA LEU A 119 -13.01 -26.10 4.29
C LEU A 119 -11.74 -26.21 5.15
N LYS A 120 -11.21 -27.42 5.36
CA LYS A 120 -10.10 -27.71 6.31
C LYS A 120 -8.80 -26.97 6.05
N ASP A 121 -8.60 -26.51 4.81
CA ASP A 121 -7.35 -25.88 4.39
C ASP A 121 -7.38 -24.35 4.48
N ILE A 122 -8.55 -23.76 4.80
CA ILE A 122 -8.71 -22.31 4.96
C ILE A 122 -7.98 -21.86 6.21
N GLU A 123 -7.04 -20.94 6.04
CA GLU A 123 -6.22 -20.37 7.10
C GLU A 123 -6.58 -18.91 7.40
N GLU A 124 -7.07 -18.17 6.42
CA GLU A 124 -7.32 -16.73 6.51
C GLU A 124 -8.52 -16.29 5.69
N VAL A 125 -9.32 -15.38 6.26
CA VAL A 125 -10.44 -14.70 5.60
C VAL A 125 -10.26 -13.19 5.72
N ASP A 126 -10.18 -12.50 4.58
CA ASP A 126 -9.94 -11.05 4.53
C ASP A 126 -11.16 -10.22 4.93
N GLY A 127 -12.36 -10.71 4.62
CA GLY A 127 -13.64 -10.10 4.96
C GLY A 127 -14.24 -10.64 6.25
N TYR A 128 -15.52 -10.99 6.22
CA TYR A 128 -16.25 -11.62 7.33
C TYR A 128 -16.50 -13.12 7.09
N VAL A 129 -16.86 -13.83 8.16
CA VAL A 129 -17.35 -15.20 8.14
C VAL A 129 -18.84 -15.21 8.52
N PHE A 130 -19.68 -15.73 7.64
CA PHE A 130 -21.13 -15.75 7.78
C PHE A 130 -21.66 -17.17 7.67
N ILE A 131 -22.30 -17.68 8.72
CA ILE A 131 -22.71 -19.09 8.84
C ILE A 131 -24.18 -19.12 9.24
N VAL A 132 -25.05 -19.39 8.26
CA VAL A 132 -26.51 -19.37 8.46
C VAL A 132 -27.19 -20.54 7.75
N ASN A 133 -28.16 -21.18 8.42
CA ASN A 133 -28.90 -22.33 7.91
C ASN A 133 -27.97 -23.48 7.45
N VAL A 134 -26.97 -23.81 8.28
CA VAL A 134 -26.08 -24.95 8.06
C VAL A 134 -26.46 -26.09 9.00
N PHE A 135 -26.85 -27.22 8.43
CA PHE A 135 -27.40 -28.37 9.18
C PHE A 135 -26.42 -29.55 9.31
N SER A 136 -25.15 -29.34 8.93
CA SER A 136 -24.06 -30.27 9.18
C SER A 136 -23.54 -30.14 10.61
N ASN A 137 -23.12 -31.25 11.21
CA ASN A 137 -22.68 -31.26 12.61
C ASN A 137 -21.37 -30.50 12.85
N TYR A 138 -20.49 -30.42 11.85
CA TYR A 138 -19.15 -29.86 11.93
C TYR A 138 -18.79 -29.06 10.67
N LEU A 139 -18.08 -27.93 10.84
CA LEU A 139 -17.60 -27.09 9.73
C LEU A 139 -16.17 -27.40 9.28
N ASN A 140 -15.38 -28.10 10.11
CA ASN A 140 -13.97 -28.47 9.88
C ASN A 140 -13.04 -27.29 9.52
N LEU A 141 -13.27 -26.08 10.05
CA LEU A 141 -12.42 -24.89 9.84
C LEU A 141 -11.25 -24.86 10.86
N THR A 142 -10.53 -25.97 10.99
CA THR A 142 -9.53 -26.18 12.04
C THR A 142 -8.25 -25.36 11.87
N LYS A 143 -7.90 -25.00 10.63
CA LYS A 143 -6.72 -24.19 10.30
C LYS A 143 -6.99 -22.69 10.24
N LEU A 144 -8.24 -22.23 10.31
CA LEU A 144 -8.57 -20.81 10.26
C LEU A 144 -7.91 -20.10 11.44
N ARG A 145 -6.98 -19.18 11.18
CA ARG A 145 -6.16 -18.49 12.20
C ARG A 145 -6.65 -17.08 12.45
N ILE A 146 -7.09 -16.40 11.39
CA ILE A 146 -7.40 -14.97 11.39
C ILE A 146 -8.62 -14.63 10.54
N ILE A 147 -9.46 -13.74 11.05
CA ILE A 147 -10.53 -13.06 10.30
C ILE A 147 -10.23 -11.55 10.34
N ARG A 148 -9.98 -10.93 9.19
CA ARG A 148 -9.52 -9.52 9.16
C ARG A 148 -10.65 -8.50 9.26
N GLY A 149 -11.85 -8.83 8.77
CA GLY A 149 -12.98 -7.90 8.81
C GLY A 149 -12.76 -6.63 7.99
N LYS A 150 -12.06 -6.71 6.83
CA LYS A 150 -11.93 -5.59 5.88
C LYS A 150 -13.30 -5.18 5.32
N GLU A 151 -14.13 -6.18 5.06
CA GLU A 151 -15.58 -6.06 4.90
C GLU A 151 -16.27 -6.63 6.15
N LEU A 152 -17.43 -6.06 6.50
CA LEU A 152 -18.20 -6.47 7.68
C LEU A 152 -19.65 -6.70 7.28
N PHE A 153 -20.24 -7.77 7.81
CA PHE A 153 -21.66 -8.06 7.64
C PHE A 153 -22.49 -7.10 8.48
N LYS A 154 -23.42 -6.36 7.85
CA LYS A 154 -24.26 -5.37 8.53
C LYS A 154 -25.63 -5.95 8.87
N TYR A 155 -26.00 -5.90 10.14
CA TYR A 155 -27.31 -6.33 10.62
C TYR A 155 -27.73 -5.52 11.85
N ASN A 156 -28.98 -5.05 11.91
CA ASN A 156 -29.51 -4.23 13.01
C ASN A 156 -28.60 -3.07 13.45
N ASN A 157 -28.09 -2.27 12.49
CA ASN A 157 -27.16 -1.16 12.70
C ASN A 157 -25.80 -1.53 13.31
N GLU A 158 -25.48 -2.82 13.36
CA GLU A 158 -24.21 -3.34 13.85
C GLU A 158 -23.40 -3.98 12.72
N SER A 159 -22.10 -4.09 12.91
CA SER A 159 -21.16 -4.61 11.90
C SER A 159 -20.34 -5.77 12.46
N TYR A 160 -20.43 -6.93 11.80
CA TYR A 160 -19.92 -8.20 12.30
C TYR A 160 -18.84 -8.78 11.38
N SER A 161 -17.80 -9.35 11.99
CA SER A 161 -16.78 -10.13 11.29
C SER A 161 -16.98 -11.63 11.40
N LEU A 162 -17.70 -12.08 12.44
CA LEU A 162 -18.17 -13.45 12.57
C LEU A 162 -19.65 -13.41 12.97
N TYR A 163 -20.51 -13.94 12.10
CA TYR A 163 -21.95 -14.00 12.31
C TYR A 163 -22.44 -15.43 12.11
N VAL A 164 -22.96 -16.04 13.17
CA VAL A 164 -23.37 -17.44 13.18
C VAL A 164 -24.80 -17.54 13.72
N ALA A 165 -25.76 -17.87 12.87
CA ALA A 165 -27.16 -17.89 13.28
C ALA A 165 -28.01 -18.97 12.63
N LEU A 166 -29.05 -19.43 13.34
CA LEU A 166 -30.11 -20.30 12.79
C LEU A 166 -29.59 -21.64 12.20
N ASN A 167 -28.54 -22.21 12.79
CA ASN A 167 -27.90 -23.43 12.29
C ASN A 167 -28.50 -24.73 12.87
N ASN A 168 -29.83 -24.76 13.03
CA ASN A 168 -30.58 -25.93 13.47
C ASN A 168 -31.77 -26.16 12.54
N ASN A 169 -32.09 -27.43 12.27
CA ASN A 169 -33.24 -27.78 11.46
C ASN A 169 -34.53 -27.53 12.26
N PRO A 170 -35.48 -26.70 11.77
CA PRO A 170 -36.74 -26.46 12.47
C PRO A 170 -37.66 -27.70 12.53
N ASN A 171 -37.42 -28.69 11.68
CA ASN A 171 -38.21 -29.92 11.59
C ASN A 171 -37.52 -31.14 12.22
N ASN A 172 -36.26 -31.00 12.66
CA ASN A 172 -35.50 -32.10 13.25
C ASN A 172 -34.53 -31.57 14.32
N ASP A 173 -34.93 -31.72 15.58
CA ASP A 173 -34.17 -31.25 16.74
C ASP A 173 -32.81 -31.94 16.92
N SER A 174 -32.52 -33.03 16.21
CA SER A 174 -31.21 -33.70 16.26
C SER A 174 -30.25 -33.22 15.17
N GLN A 175 -30.67 -32.28 14.31
CA GLN A 175 -29.89 -31.85 13.15
C GLN A 175 -29.52 -30.36 13.23
N GLY A 176 -28.21 -30.09 13.15
CA GLY A 176 -27.65 -28.75 13.24
C GLY A 176 -26.17 -28.78 13.63
N ILE A 177 -25.53 -27.62 13.66
CA ILE A 177 -24.13 -27.54 14.08
C ILE A 177 -23.99 -27.92 15.56
N LEU A 178 -23.07 -28.84 15.84
CA LEU A 178 -22.71 -29.26 17.20
C LEU A 178 -21.46 -28.52 17.70
N GLU A 179 -20.45 -28.41 16.84
CA GLU A 179 -19.15 -27.80 17.16
C GLU A 179 -18.63 -27.01 15.94
N LEU A 180 -18.08 -25.81 16.16
CA LEU A 180 -17.45 -25.01 15.09
C LEU A 180 -16.04 -25.51 14.75
N GLN A 181 -15.29 -25.98 15.76
CA GLN A 181 -13.92 -26.50 15.63
C GLN A 181 -12.91 -25.50 15.06
N PHE A 182 -12.97 -24.23 15.47
CA PHE A 182 -12.01 -23.18 15.09
C PHE A 182 -10.68 -23.27 15.86
N LEU A 183 -10.02 -24.43 15.80
CA LEU A 183 -8.86 -24.77 16.62
C LEU A 183 -7.71 -23.75 16.55
N SER A 184 -7.47 -23.16 15.38
CA SER A 184 -6.36 -22.22 15.17
C SER A 184 -6.76 -20.75 15.31
N LEU A 185 -8.06 -20.44 15.46
CA LEU A 185 -8.56 -19.08 15.43
C LEU A 185 -8.10 -18.35 16.69
N SER A 186 -7.28 -17.34 16.48
CA SER A 186 -6.62 -16.59 17.56
C SER A 186 -6.62 -15.08 17.29
N GLU A 187 -7.13 -14.64 16.14
CA GLU A 187 -7.22 -13.22 15.81
C GLU A 187 -8.51 -12.88 15.05
N ILE A 188 -9.23 -11.89 15.55
CA ILE A 188 -10.24 -11.14 14.80
C ILE A 188 -9.81 -9.67 14.85
N VAL A 189 -9.38 -9.14 13.71
CA VAL A 189 -8.73 -7.82 13.65
C VAL A 189 -9.75 -6.70 13.87
N ARG A 190 -10.94 -6.82 13.27
CA ARG A 190 -12.02 -5.85 13.35
C ARG A 190 -13.37 -6.54 13.26
N GLY A 191 -14.40 -5.93 13.87
CA GLY A 191 -15.79 -6.36 13.77
C GLY A 191 -16.29 -7.12 14.99
N LYS A 192 -17.60 -7.06 15.23
CA LYS A 192 -18.24 -7.78 16.33
C LYS A 192 -18.42 -9.26 15.99
N VAL A 193 -18.48 -10.09 17.02
CA VAL A 193 -18.84 -11.51 16.92
C VAL A 193 -20.28 -11.70 17.42
N PHE A 194 -21.11 -12.40 16.65
CA PHE A 194 -22.51 -12.59 16.96
C PHE A 194 -23.00 -14.01 16.74
N PHE A 195 -23.66 -14.54 17.76
CA PHE A 195 -24.32 -15.84 17.74
C PHE A 195 -25.80 -15.68 18.01
N GLN A 196 -26.66 -16.24 17.17
CA GLN A 196 -28.10 -16.21 17.40
C GLN A 196 -28.78 -17.56 17.10
N ASN A 197 -29.50 -18.10 18.07
CA ASN A 197 -30.38 -19.27 17.88
C ASN A 197 -29.67 -20.46 17.20
N ASN A 198 -28.59 -20.93 17.84
CA ASN A 198 -27.86 -22.14 17.43
C ASN A 198 -28.09 -23.23 18.48
N ASN A 199 -29.26 -23.86 18.45
CA ASN A 199 -29.76 -24.66 19.57
C ASN A 199 -28.91 -25.89 19.94
N LEU A 200 -28.13 -26.41 18.99
CA LEU A 200 -27.29 -27.60 19.18
C LEU A 200 -25.80 -27.29 19.40
N LEU A 201 -25.41 -26.01 19.27
CA LEU A 201 -24.01 -25.60 19.28
C LEU A 201 -23.47 -25.56 20.72
N CYS A 202 -22.37 -26.28 20.95
CA CYS A 202 -21.67 -26.34 22.23
C CYS A 202 -20.36 -25.52 22.24
N PHE A 203 -19.80 -25.33 23.43
CA PHE A 203 -18.46 -24.79 23.72
C PHE A 203 -18.19 -23.31 23.41
N VAL A 204 -19.01 -22.61 22.62
CA VAL A 204 -18.83 -21.18 22.31
C VAL A 204 -18.73 -20.30 23.58
N ASN A 205 -19.42 -20.71 24.65
CA ASN A 205 -19.41 -20.06 25.95
C ASN A 205 -18.15 -20.34 26.80
N THR A 206 -17.34 -21.34 26.43
CA THR A 206 -16.07 -21.65 27.11
C THR A 206 -14.89 -20.91 26.49
N ILE A 207 -15.07 -20.25 25.35
CA ILE A 207 -14.01 -19.51 24.65
C ILE A 207 -13.74 -18.16 25.33
N GLU A 208 -12.47 -17.87 25.58
CA GLU A 208 -11.99 -16.55 26.01
C GLU A 208 -11.91 -15.63 24.78
N TRP A 209 -13.03 -14.98 24.46
CA TRP A 209 -13.17 -14.11 23.29
C TRP A 209 -12.32 -12.84 23.37
N THR A 210 -11.93 -12.40 24.57
CA THR A 210 -11.06 -11.22 24.71
C THR A 210 -9.62 -11.48 24.27
N ASP A 211 -9.22 -12.75 24.15
CA ASP A 211 -7.93 -13.14 23.53
C ASP A 211 -8.00 -13.05 22.00
N ILE A 212 -9.18 -13.28 21.40
CA ILE A 212 -9.36 -13.33 19.94
C ILE A 212 -9.73 -11.96 19.36
N ASN A 213 -10.74 -11.29 19.95
CA ASN A 213 -11.28 -10.01 19.49
C ASN A 213 -10.91 -8.88 20.47
N THR A 214 -9.62 -8.59 20.52
CA THR A 214 -8.97 -7.77 21.57
C THR A 214 -9.43 -6.31 21.60
N ASN A 215 -9.86 -5.77 20.46
CA ASN A 215 -10.17 -4.34 20.28
C ASN A 215 -11.67 -4.01 20.31
N THR A 216 -12.54 -5.00 20.52
CA THR A 216 -14.00 -4.82 20.43
C THR A 216 -14.68 -5.14 21.77
N LEU A 217 -15.59 -4.26 22.21
CA LEU A 217 -16.37 -4.44 23.44
C LEU A 217 -17.88 -4.31 23.14
N PRO A 218 -18.73 -5.28 23.55
CA PRO A 218 -18.35 -6.62 24.01
C PRO A 218 -17.68 -7.43 22.89
N ALA A 219 -16.74 -8.31 23.25
CA ALA A 219 -15.98 -9.11 22.28
C ALA A 219 -16.87 -10.11 21.50
N VAL A 220 -17.94 -10.58 22.13
CA VAL A 220 -18.96 -11.47 21.58
C VAL A 220 -20.34 -11.11 22.11
N ASN A 221 -21.37 -11.33 21.30
CA ASN A 221 -22.77 -11.26 21.71
C ASN A 221 -23.48 -12.57 21.33
N ILE A 222 -24.10 -13.22 22.32
CA ILE A 222 -24.79 -14.50 22.16
C ILE A 222 -26.25 -14.31 22.55
N VAL A 223 -27.15 -14.48 21.59
CA VAL A 223 -28.59 -14.32 21.76
C VAL A 223 -29.28 -15.66 21.55
N GLN A 224 -30.10 -16.07 22.52
CA GLN A 224 -30.89 -17.30 22.45
C GLN A 224 -32.34 -16.96 22.83
N THR A 225 -33.25 -16.96 21.86
CA THR A 225 -34.65 -16.60 22.09
C THR A 225 -35.49 -17.76 22.62
N ASN A 226 -35.04 -19.01 22.44
CA ASN A 226 -35.77 -20.19 22.87
C ASN A 226 -35.03 -20.89 24.03
N GLN A 227 -35.59 -20.81 25.25
CA GLN A 227 -35.00 -21.39 26.47
C GLN A 227 -35.22 -22.90 26.59
N HIS A 228 -36.16 -23.47 25.82
CA HIS A 228 -36.62 -24.85 25.99
C HIS A 228 -35.66 -25.94 25.47
N PHE A 229 -34.55 -25.57 24.82
CA PHE A 229 -33.67 -26.53 24.16
C PHE A 229 -32.18 -26.24 24.39
N ARG A 230 -31.76 -26.11 25.65
CA ARG A 230 -30.33 -26.23 25.98
C ARG A 230 -29.98 -27.72 26.10
N ARG A 231 -29.50 -28.30 25.00
CA ARG A 231 -28.84 -29.61 25.02
C ARG A 231 -27.78 -29.62 26.12
N GLN A 232 -27.67 -30.72 26.87
CA GLN A 232 -26.53 -30.94 27.76
C GLN A 232 -25.28 -31.16 26.90
N CYS A 233 -24.38 -30.18 26.90
CA CYS A 233 -23.10 -30.28 26.24
C CYS A 233 -22.13 -31.15 27.05
N PRO A 234 -21.29 -31.97 26.39
CA PRO A 234 -20.17 -32.62 27.06
C PRO A 234 -19.25 -31.59 27.74
N PRO A 235 -18.55 -31.95 28.83
CA PRO A 235 -17.53 -31.08 29.40
C PRO A 235 -16.34 -30.95 28.43
N CYS A 236 -15.59 -29.84 28.53
CA CYS A 236 -14.30 -29.72 27.86
C CYS A 236 -13.34 -30.82 28.34
N PRO A 237 -12.40 -31.27 27.49
CA PRO A 237 -11.33 -32.18 27.90
C PRO A 237 -10.53 -31.63 29.09
N ALA A 238 -10.07 -32.51 29.98
CA ALA A 238 -9.40 -32.13 31.22
C ALA A 238 -8.09 -31.36 30.97
N GLU A 239 -7.41 -31.67 29.86
CA GLU A 239 -6.18 -31.00 29.42
C GLU A 239 -6.39 -29.54 28.99
N CYS A 240 -7.63 -29.12 28.74
CA CYS A 240 -7.95 -27.74 28.35
C CYS A 240 -8.08 -26.79 29.54
N PHE A 241 -7.85 -27.26 30.77
CA PHE A 241 -7.81 -26.41 31.95
C PHE A 241 -6.62 -25.46 31.89
N ASN A 242 -6.88 -24.15 31.90
CA ASN A 242 -5.84 -23.14 31.93
C ASN A 242 -5.65 -22.61 33.35
N LYS A 243 -4.46 -22.83 33.92
CA LYS A 243 -4.13 -22.41 35.29
C LYS A 243 -4.16 -20.89 35.51
N LYS A 244 -3.93 -20.08 34.47
CA LYS A 244 -3.90 -18.62 34.58
C LYS A 244 -5.30 -18.01 34.57
N THR A 245 -6.22 -18.57 33.78
CA THR A 245 -7.62 -18.11 33.76
C THR A 245 -8.48 -18.79 34.81
N GLY A 246 -8.09 -20.00 35.27
CA GLY A 246 -8.86 -20.80 36.22
C GLY A 246 -10.05 -21.52 35.57
N GLU A 247 -10.14 -21.54 34.24
CA GLU A 247 -11.28 -22.06 33.48
C GLU A 247 -10.83 -23.04 32.39
N TYR A 248 -11.79 -23.77 31.83
CA TYR A 248 -11.58 -24.65 30.68
C TYR A 248 -11.96 -23.91 29.40
N HIS A 249 -11.07 -23.90 28.41
CA HIS A 249 -11.32 -23.25 27.12
C HIS A 249 -11.16 -24.25 25.98
N CYS A 250 -12.24 -24.56 25.26
CA CYS A 250 -12.21 -25.56 24.19
C CYS A 250 -13.17 -25.25 23.04
N TRP A 251 -12.84 -25.70 21.83
CA TRP A 251 -13.67 -25.58 20.63
C TRP A 251 -14.52 -26.83 20.33
N GLY A 252 -14.35 -27.90 21.12
CA GLY A 252 -14.98 -29.19 20.92
C GLY A 252 -14.65 -30.19 22.03
N SER A 253 -15.32 -31.34 21.97
CA SER A 253 -15.19 -32.44 22.96
C SER A 253 -13.99 -33.36 22.73
N GLY A 254 -13.38 -33.33 21.54
CA GLY A 254 -12.25 -34.20 21.19
C GLY A 254 -10.92 -33.78 21.83
N ASN A 255 -10.01 -34.75 22.01
CA ASN A 255 -8.65 -34.49 22.49
C ASN A 255 -7.95 -33.46 21.60
N GLY A 256 -7.26 -32.50 22.22
CA GLY A 256 -6.54 -31.45 21.49
C GLY A 256 -7.41 -30.32 20.94
N MET A 257 -8.71 -30.26 21.28
CA MET A 257 -9.62 -29.15 20.90
C MET A 257 -9.52 -27.94 21.84
N CYS A 258 -8.40 -27.75 22.54
CA CYS A 258 -8.23 -26.64 23.48
C CYS A 258 -7.99 -25.31 22.75
N GLN A 259 -8.52 -24.21 23.30
CA GLN A 259 -8.20 -22.87 22.80
C GLN A 259 -6.73 -22.54 23.13
N LYS A 260 -6.01 -22.01 22.13
CA LYS A 260 -4.66 -21.46 22.33
C LYS A 260 -4.79 -19.99 22.73
N LEU A 261 -4.25 -19.62 23.90
CA LEU A 261 -4.29 -18.25 24.42
C LEU A 261 -2.94 -17.57 24.22
N ASN A 262 -2.92 -16.44 23.51
CA ASN A 262 -1.70 -15.78 23.05
C ASN A 262 -1.65 -14.26 23.36
N TYR A 263 -2.58 -13.70 24.15
CA TYR A 263 -2.72 -12.26 24.38
C TYR A 263 -2.30 -11.73 25.77
N ILE A 264 -1.87 -10.46 25.75
CA ILE A 264 -1.21 -9.66 26.80
C ILE A 264 -1.87 -9.67 28.17
N LYS A 265 -3.20 -9.66 28.26
CA LYS A 265 -3.84 -9.23 29.50
C LYS A 265 -3.91 -10.29 30.61
N LYS A 266 -3.52 -11.53 30.34
CA LYS A 266 -3.51 -12.62 31.35
C LYS A 266 -2.38 -13.63 31.20
N VAL A 267 -1.79 -13.79 30.01
CA VAL A 267 -0.87 -14.90 29.70
C VAL A 267 0.56 -14.43 29.39
N CYS A 268 0.72 -13.35 28.63
CA CYS A 268 2.01 -12.82 28.23
C CYS A 268 2.68 -11.96 29.32
N SER A 269 3.97 -11.70 29.16
CA SER A 269 4.69 -10.70 29.94
C SER A 269 4.17 -9.28 29.67
N GLU A 270 4.16 -8.41 30.69
CA GLU A 270 3.76 -7.00 30.56
C GLU A 270 4.63 -6.19 29.58
N SER A 271 5.82 -6.68 29.25
CA SER A 271 6.71 -6.03 28.29
C SER A 271 6.34 -6.26 26.82
N CYS A 272 5.41 -7.19 26.54
CA CYS A 272 5.03 -7.49 25.16
C CYS A 272 4.06 -6.42 24.64
N ASP A 273 4.33 -5.87 23.47
CA ASP A 273 3.45 -4.90 22.80
C ASP A 273 2.26 -5.56 22.07
N GLY A 274 2.34 -6.88 21.79
CA GLY A 274 1.30 -7.62 21.07
C GLY A 274 1.10 -9.07 21.53
N ARG A 275 1.30 -10.03 20.64
CA ARG A 275 1.12 -11.46 20.95
C ARG A 275 2.37 -12.04 21.64
N CYS A 276 2.23 -13.23 22.24
CA CYS A 276 3.36 -13.98 22.77
C CYS A 276 3.25 -15.48 22.45
N PHE A 277 4.35 -16.20 22.63
CA PHE A 277 4.43 -17.67 22.55
C PHE A 277 4.82 -18.30 23.90
N GLY A 278 4.83 -17.49 24.96
CA GLY A 278 5.12 -17.87 26.34
C GLY A 278 5.03 -16.64 27.26
N ASP A 279 5.33 -16.82 28.54
CA ASP A 279 5.11 -15.79 29.57
C ASP A 279 6.36 -15.03 30.02
N GLN A 280 7.52 -15.41 29.49
CA GLN A 280 8.78 -14.71 29.75
C GLN A 280 8.94 -13.48 28.85
N GLN A 281 9.79 -12.54 29.29
CA GLN A 281 10.03 -11.27 28.60
C GLN A 281 10.59 -11.43 27.17
N ASN A 282 11.36 -12.50 26.93
CA ASN A 282 11.94 -12.85 25.63
C ASN A 282 11.00 -13.72 24.76
N GLN A 283 9.77 -13.98 25.21
CA GLN A 283 8.77 -14.79 24.51
C GLN A 283 7.67 -13.95 23.85
N CYS A 284 7.95 -12.67 23.59
CA CYS A 284 7.08 -11.79 22.82
C CYS A 284 7.21 -12.07 21.31
N CYS A 285 6.11 -11.95 20.59
CA CYS A 285 6.11 -12.02 19.14
C CYS A 285 6.61 -10.71 18.51
N HIS A 286 7.05 -10.79 17.25
CA HIS A 286 7.35 -9.60 16.47
C HIS A 286 6.11 -8.70 16.32
N PRO A 287 6.24 -7.35 16.30
CA PRO A 287 5.10 -6.43 16.16
C PRO A 287 4.25 -6.59 14.89
N GLU A 288 4.84 -7.18 13.84
CA GLU A 288 4.17 -7.51 12.58
C GLU A 288 3.45 -8.88 12.59
N CYS A 289 3.53 -9.63 13.69
CA CYS A 289 2.77 -10.87 13.85
C CYS A 289 1.33 -10.57 14.31
N ALA A 290 0.39 -11.36 13.79
CA ALA A 290 -0.98 -11.51 14.26
C ALA A 290 -1.25 -12.98 14.62
N ALA A 291 -2.31 -13.27 15.38
CA ALA A 291 -2.70 -14.62 15.84
C ALA A 291 -1.71 -15.32 16.79
N GLY A 292 -0.43 -15.00 16.74
CA GLY A 292 0.64 -15.56 17.56
C GLY A 292 1.91 -15.77 16.75
N CYS A 293 2.88 -16.46 17.34
CA CYS A 293 4.14 -16.80 16.70
C CYS A 293 4.73 -18.07 17.30
N THR A 294 5.73 -18.65 16.65
CA THR A 294 6.56 -19.73 17.19
C THR A 294 7.91 -19.23 17.71
N GLY A 295 8.20 -17.95 17.51
CA GLY A 295 9.44 -17.28 17.91
C GLY A 295 9.38 -15.77 17.68
N PRO A 296 10.42 -15.01 18.09
CA PRO A 296 10.39 -13.55 18.11
C PRO A 296 10.59 -12.89 16.74
N LYS A 297 10.96 -13.64 15.69
CA LYS A 297 11.24 -13.07 14.37
C LYS A 297 9.96 -12.87 13.55
N LYS A 298 9.98 -11.90 12.63
CA LYS A 298 8.88 -11.65 11.68
C LYS A 298 8.61 -12.79 10.69
N THR A 299 9.51 -13.78 10.60
CA THR A 299 9.36 -15.00 9.79
C THR A 299 8.75 -16.17 10.56
N GLU A 300 8.51 -15.99 11.86
CA GLU A 300 8.00 -17.02 12.78
C GLU A 300 6.56 -16.72 13.23
N CYS A 301 5.89 -15.80 12.54
CA CYS A 301 4.50 -15.43 12.83
C CYS A 301 3.52 -16.53 12.36
N LEU A 302 2.44 -16.73 13.10
CA LEU A 302 1.34 -17.62 12.68
C LEU A 302 0.47 -16.98 11.59
N ALA A 303 0.30 -15.66 11.65
CA ALA A 303 -0.31 -14.83 10.60
C ALA A 303 0.36 -13.46 10.59
N CYS A 304 0.28 -12.75 9.48
CA CYS A 304 0.81 -11.39 9.39
C CYS A 304 -0.24 -10.35 9.74
N LYS A 305 0.17 -9.36 10.55
CA LYS A 305 -0.66 -8.22 10.90
C LYS A 305 -1.03 -7.39 9.68
N ASN A 306 -0.03 -7.07 8.84
CA ASN A 306 -0.19 -6.29 7.62
C ASN A 306 -0.08 -7.19 6.38
N PHE A 307 1.14 -7.40 5.86
CA PHE A 307 1.35 -8.15 4.63
C PHE A 307 2.21 -9.40 4.85
N TYR A 308 1.82 -10.50 4.22
CA TYR A 308 2.64 -11.70 4.07
C TYR A 308 3.44 -11.64 2.77
N ASN A 309 4.77 -11.74 2.89
CA ASN A 309 5.71 -11.67 1.78
C ASN A 309 6.65 -12.87 1.81
N GLU A 310 6.28 -13.94 1.09
CA GLU A 310 7.11 -15.15 0.87
C GLU A 310 7.75 -15.72 2.16
N GLY A 311 7.03 -15.70 3.28
CA GLY A 311 7.50 -16.20 4.58
C GLY A 311 7.91 -15.14 5.60
N SER A 312 7.89 -13.86 5.24
CA SER A 312 8.10 -12.73 6.15
C SER A 312 6.83 -11.90 6.33
N CYS A 313 6.56 -11.45 7.56
CA CYS A 313 5.53 -10.44 7.80
C CYS A 313 6.12 -9.04 7.69
N ASP A 314 5.70 -8.32 6.65
CA ASP A 314 6.19 -6.99 6.33
C ASP A 314 5.07 -5.95 6.48
N ARG A 315 5.47 -4.73 6.84
CA ARG A 315 4.54 -3.61 7.02
C ARG A 315 4.00 -3.08 5.69
N HIS A 316 4.82 -3.12 4.64
CA HIS A 316 4.46 -2.72 3.28
C HIS A 316 5.11 -3.71 2.29
N CYS A 317 4.45 -3.95 1.16
CA CYS A 317 5.07 -4.72 0.08
C CYS A 317 6.24 -3.94 -0.55
N PRO A 318 7.30 -4.64 -1.02
CA PRO A 318 8.40 -4.01 -1.75
C PRO A 318 7.90 -3.19 -2.95
N LEU A 319 8.36 -1.93 -3.05
CA LEU A 319 7.89 -1.03 -4.10
C LEU A 319 8.28 -1.52 -5.50
N MET A 320 7.43 -1.28 -6.50
CA MET A 320 7.69 -1.69 -7.90
C MET A 320 8.85 -0.92 -8.54
N THR A 321 9.11 0.30 -8.07
CA THR A 321 10.20 1.15 -8.52
C THR A 321 11.01 1.65 -7.33
N PHE A 322 12.29 1.95 -7.57
CA PHE A 322 13.16 2.62 -6.61
C PHE A 322 13.88 3.78 -7.30
N TYR A 323 14.22 4.82 -6.54
CA TYR A 323 14.99 5.94 -7.07
C TYR A 323 16.48 5.55 -7.10
N ASN A 324 17.08 5.57 -8.29
CA ASN A 324 18.51 5.42 -8.46
C ASN A 324 19.16 6.81 -8.36
N PRO A 325 19.87 7.13 -7.27
CA PRO A 325 20.46 8.45 -7.06
C PRO A 325 21.65 8.75 -7.98
N VAL A 326 22.26 7.72 -8.58
CA VAL A 326 23.40 7.85 -9.50
C VAL A 326 22.91 8.34 -10.86
N GLU A 327 21.88 7.69 -11.38
CA GLU A 327 21.27 8.00 -12.68
C GLU A 327 20.18 9.08 -12.57
N MET A 328 19.83 9.49 -11.34
CA MET A 328 18.73 10.42 -11.01
C MET A 328 17.42 10.07 -11.70
N ARG A 329 17.09 8.79 -11.71
CA ARG A 329 15.85 8.31 -12.32
C ARG A 329 15.24 7.20 -11.50
N TRP A 330 13.94 7.03 -11.67
CA TRP A 330 13.23 5.86 -11.16
C TRP A 330 13.56 4.64 -12.01
N GLU A 331 13.93 3.54 -11.35
CA GLU A 331 14.22 2.26 -11.97
C GLU A 331 13.30 1.18 -11.43
N ASN A 332 13.06 0.14 -12.22
CA ASN A 332 12.23 -0.99 -11.81
C ASN A 332 12.94 -1.82 -10.75
N ASN A 333 12.26 -2.09 -9.64
CA ASN A 333 12.75 -2.94 -8.58
C ASN A 333 12.52 -4.42 -8.93
N PRO A 334 13.59 -5.25 -9.10
CA PRO A 334 13.42 -6.68 -9.37
C PRO A 334 12.72 -7.44 -8.23
N LEU A 335 12.78 -6.90 -7.01
CA LEU A 335 12.10 -7.45 -5.84
C LEU A 335 10.72 -6.84 -5.62
N GLY A 336 10.24 -5.97 -6.52
CA GLY A 336 8.93 -5.35 -6.45
C GLY A 336 7.80 -6.37 -6.33
N ARG A 337 6.78 -6.05 -5.53
CA ARG A 337 5.58 -6.86 -5.35
C ARG A 337 4.35 -5.96 -5.29
N TYR A 338 3.26 -6.44 -5.86
CA TYR A 338 1.95 -5.82 -5.71
C TYR A 338 1.32 -6.23 -4.37
N ALA A 339 0.72 -5.26 -3.69
CA ALA A 339 -0.18 -5.52 -2.58
C ALA A 339 -1.50 -6.10 -3.11
N PHE A 340 -1.83 -7.32 -2.70
CA PHE A 340 -3.08 -8.00 -3.00
C PHE A 340 -3.73 -8.47 -1.69
N GLY A 341 -4.77 -7.78 -1.24
CA GLY A 341 -5.36 -8.07 0.06
C GLY A 341 -4.34 -7.86 1.18
N SER A 342 -3.97 -8.93 1.88
CA SER A 342 -2.95 -9.01 2.93
C SER A 342 -1.67 -9.71 2.46
N LEU A 343 -1.51 -9.90 1.15
CA LEU A 343 -0.44 -10.68 0.54
C LEU A 343 0.39 -9.77 -0.37
N CYS A 344 1.70 -10.04 -0.46
CA CYS A 344 2.56 -9.46 -1.48
C CYS A 344 2.74 -10.47 -2.60
N VAL A 345 2.30 -10.13 -3.81
CA VAL A 345 2.33 -11.01 -4.99
C VAL A 345 3.19 -10.42 -6.09
N LYS A 346 3.89 -11.28 -6.85
CA LYS A 346 4.65 -10.84 -8.03
C LYS A 346 3.73 -10.36 -9.16
N GLU A 347 2.61 -11.05 -9.33
CA GLU A 347 1.62 -10.79 -10.37
C GLU A 347 0.21 -10.74 -9.77
N CYS A 348 -0.61 -9.81 -10.26
CA CYS A 348 -2.00 -9.72 -9.84
C CYS A 348 -2.84 -10.86 -10.45
N PRO A 349 -3.86 -11.35 -9.73
CA PRO A 349 -4.86 -12.24 -10.30
C PRO A 349 -5.48 -11.67 -11.59
N LEU A 350 -5.77 -12.54 -12.55
CA LEU A 350 -6.22 -12.16 -13.90
C LEU A 350 -7.51 -11.32 -13.95
N TYR A 351 -8.32 -11.35 -12.90
CA TYR A 351 -9.56 -10.56 -12.79
C TYR A 351 -9.35 -9.16 -12.18
N LEU A 352 -8.11 -8.82 -11.80
CA LEU A 352 -7.72 -7.52 -11.23
C LEU A 352 -6.82 -6.76 -12.20
N VAL A 353 -6.79 -5.45 -12.03
CA VAL A 353 -5.89 -4.54 -12.75
C VAL A 353 -4.79 -4.03 -11.83
N LYS A 354 -3.65 -3.68 -12.41
CA LYS A 354 -2.46 -3.22 -11.69
C LYS A 354 -2.51 -1.69 -11.57
N ASP A 355 -2.44 -1.15 -10.36
CA ASP A 355 -2.29 0.30 -10.16
C ASP A 355 -1.11 0.58 -9.22
N GLN A 356 -0.06 1.20 -9.76
CA GLN A 356 1.19 1.48 -9.04
C GLN A 356 1.77 0.22 -8.38
N ASN A 357 1.51 0.03 -7.08
CA ASN A 357 2.04 -1.07 -6.27
C ASN A 357 0.93 -1.95 -5.67
N ALA A 358 -0.29 -1.92 -6.21
CA ALA A 358 -1.41 -2.71 -5.72
C ALA A 358 -2.24 -3.34 -6.84
N CYS A 359 -2.93 -4.44 -6.51
CA CYS A 359 -3.94 -5.06 -7.35
C CYS A 359 -5.31 -4.49 -6.98
N VAL A 360 -6.00 -3.87 -7.95
CA VAL A 360 -7.29 -3.21 -7.73
C VAL A 360 -8.37 -3.78 -8.66
N LEU A 361 -9.63 -3.75 -8.21
CA LEU A 361 -10.76 -4.23 -9.02
C LEU A 361 -11.07 -3.31 -10.21
N LYS A 362 -10.87 -2.01 -10.04
CA LYS A 362 -11.10 -0.98 -11.05
C LYS A 362 -10.06 0.12 -10.87
N CYS A 363 -9.60 0.68 -11.99
CA CYS A 363 -8.72 1.84 -11.94
C CYS A 363 -9.36 3.02 -11.21
N PRO A 364 -8.55 3.88 -10.58
CA PRO A 364 -8.97 5.18 -10.05
C PRO A 364 -9.74 6.03 -11.09
N LYS A 365 -10.49 7.03 -10.63
CA LYS A 365 -11.43 7.81 -11.48
C LYS A 365 -10.77 8.51 -12.69
N ASP A 366 -9.50 8.85 -12.58
CA ASP A 366 -8.68 9.55 -13.59
C ASP A 366 -7.80 8.60 -14.41
N LYS A 367 -7.97 7.28 -14.24
CA LYS A 367 -7.20 6.25 -14.92
C LYS A 367 -8.11 5.24 -15.62
N GLN A 368 -7.60 4.65 -16.70
CA GLN A 368 -8.24 3.53 -17.39
C GLN A 368 -7.23 2.39 -17.57
N PRO A 369 -7.69 1.13 -17.55
CA PRO A 369 -6.79 0.01 -17.78
C PRO A 369 -6.34 -0.01 -19.24
N ASP A 370 -5.04 -0.08 -19.45
CA ASP A 370 -4.49 -0.37 -20.77
C ASP A 370 -4.95 -1.78 -21.22
N PRO A 371 -5.57 -1.93 -22.41
CA PRO A 371 -6.13 -3.20 -22.86
C PRO A 371 -5.12 -4.35 -23.03
N GLN A 372 -3.81 -4.05 -23.14
CA GLN A 372 -2.77 -5.07 -23.36
C GLN A 372 -2.10 -5.50 -22.07
N THR A 373 -1.87 -4.56 -21.15
CA THR A 373 -1.08 -4.76 -19.94
C THR A 373 -1.92 -4.88 -18.66
N ASN A 374 -3.20 -4.48 -18.70
CA ASN A 374 -4.08 -4.33 -17.53
C ASN A 374 -3.49 -3.40 -16.45
N ILE A 375 -2.62 -2.46 -16.84
CA ILE A 375 -2.08 -1.42 -15.97
C ILE A 375 -2.96 -0.19 -16.06
N CYS A 376 -3.25 0.43 -14.91
CA CYS A 376 -4.04 1.65 -14.85
C CYS A 376 -3.20 2.86 -15.27
N GLU A 377 -3.53 3.44 -16.42
CA GLU A 377 -2.85 4.62 -16.97
C GLU A 377 -3.73 5.86 -16.85
N LYS A 378 -3.11 7.01 -16.62
CA LYS A 378 -3.82 8.29 -16.49
C LYS A 378 -4.45 8.66 -17.84
N CYS A 379 -5.71 9.06 -17.80
CA CYS A 379 -6.44 9.49 -18.98
C CYS A 379 -6.01 10.92 -19.39
N ASP A 380 -5.91 11.16 -20.71
CA ASP A 380 -5.77 12.50 -21.25
C ASP A 380 -7.13 13.21 -21.23
N GLY A 381 -7.40 13.94 -20.15
CA GLY A 381 -8.71 14.52 -19.88
C GLY A 381 -9.70 13.50 -19.29
N PRO A 382 -11.02 13.65 -19.52
CA PRO A 382 -12.01 12.68 -19.04
C PRO A 382 -11.78 11.29 -19.64
N CYS A 383 -11.76 10.24 -18.80
CA CYS A 383 -11.60 8.87 -19.26
C CYS A 383 -12.70 8.45 -20.23
N LYS A 384 -12.34 7.64 -21.24
CA LYS A 384 -13.27 7.26 -22.30
C LYS A 384 -14.45 6.48 -21.74
N LYS A 385 -15.66 6.99 -21.93
CA LYS A 385 -16.91 6.33 -21.56
C LYS A 385 -17.89 6.41 -22.72
N ASN A 386 -18.27 5.24 -23.23
CA ASN A 386 -19.26 5.10 -24.30
C ASN A 386 -20.66 5.05 -23.70
N CYS A 387 -21.57 5.83 -24.25
CA CYS A 387 -22.96 5.93 -23.79
C CYS A 387 -23.91 5.89 -24.99
N ILE A 388 -25.08 5.28 -24.81
CA ILE A 388 -26.05 5.15 -25.90
C ILE A 388 -26.70 6.52 -26.14
N GLY A 389 -26.80 6.91 -27.42
CA GLY A 389 -27.45 8.15 -27.83
C GLY A 389 -28.96 8.15 -27.57
N THR A 390 -29.59 9.29 -27.87
CA THR A 390 -31.05 9.44 -27.75
C THR A 390 -31.74 8.79 -28.95
N PRO A 391 -32.60 7.78 -28.75
CA PRO A 391 -33.41 7.22 -29.84
C PRO A 391 -34.43 8.25 -30.35
N ASP A 392 -35.09 8.98 -29.43
CA ASP A 392 -36.09 10.00 -29.74
C ASP A 392 -35.59 11.41 -29.42
N PHE A 393 -35.52 11.77 -28.13
CA PHE A 393 -35.00 13.07 -27.66
C PHE A 393 -34.51 13.01 -26.20
N LEU A 394 -33.75 14.02 -25.81
CA LEU A 394 -33.20 14.19 -24.47
C LEU A 394 -34.27 14.68 -23.49
N ASN A 395 -34.40 14.07 -22.32
CA ASN A 395 -35.40 14.43 -21.30
C ASN A 395 -34.90 14.12 -19.87
N SER A 396 -35.71 14.45 -18.86
CA SER A 396 -35.35 14.26 -17.44
C SER A 396 -35.06 12.81 -17.06
N ASN A 397 -35.64 11.83 -17.77
CA ASN A 397 -35.47 10.42 -17.45
C ASN A 397 -34.17 9.83 -17.99
N ASN A 398 -33.60 10.42 -19.06
CA ASN A 398 -32.41 9.89 -19.72
C ASN A 398 -31.16 10.75 -19.58
N ILE A 399 -31.25 12.03 -19.20
CA ILE A 399 -30.09 12.92 -19.10
C ILE A 399 -28.98 12.39 -18.18
N GLU A 400 -29.33 11.79 -17.06
CA GLU A 400 -28.37 11.27 -16.07
C GLU A 400 -27.50 10.13 -16.61
N GLN A 401 -27.95 9.41 -17.64
CA GLN A 401 -27.14 8.36 -18.27
C GLN A 401 -25.88 8.94 -18.95
N PHE A 402 -25.92 10.22 -19.33
CA PHE A 402 -24.83 10.92 -20.00
C PHE A 402 -23.74 11.42 -19.06
N ARG A 403 -23.88 11.24 -17.75
CA ARG A 403 -22.90 11.71 -16.76
C ARG A 403 -21.52 11.09 -16.97
N GLY A 404 -20.53 11.95 -17.26
CA GLY A 404 -19.16 11.56 -17.55
C GLY A 404 -18.98 10.80 -18.86
N CYS A 405 -19.93 10.91 -19.79
CA CYS A 405 -19.83 10.28 -21.11
C CYS A 405 -18.93 11.11 -22.02
N THR A 406 -18.03 10.43 -22.73
CA THR A 406 -17.14 11.07 -23.71
C THR A 406 -17.52 10.71 -25.15
N VAL A 407 -18.14 9.55 -25.38
CA VAL A 407 -18.59 9.11 -26.70
C VAL A 407 -20.06 8.78 -26.64
N ILE A 408 -20.84 9.42 -27.52
CA ILE A 408 -22.25 9.09 -27.75
C ILE A 408 -22.36 8.16 -28.94
N ASP A 409 -22.77 6.92 -28.68
CA ASP A 409 -23.07 5.93 -29.71
C ASP A 409 -24.52 6.06 -30.17
N GLY A 410 -24.72 6.85 -31.23
CA GLY A 410 -26.03 7.23 -31.75
C GLY A 410 -26.15 8.74 -31.91
N ASN A 411 -27.37 9.24 -31.83
CA ASN A 411 -27.68 10.66 -32.04
C ASN A 411 -27.81 11.39 -30.71
N LEU A 412 -27.69 12.71 -30.73
CA LEU A 412 -28.10 13.58 -29.63
C LEU A 412 -29.16 14.56 -30.15
N ILE A 413 -30.39 14.39 -29.67
CA ILE A 413 -31.56 15.09 -30.18
C ILE A 413 -32.19 15.90 -29.04
N ILE A 414 -32.22 17.22 -29.17
CA ILE A 414 -32.78 18.17 -28.20
C ILE A 414 -33.92 18.90 -28.88
N LEU A 415 -35.13 18.76 -28.34
CA LEU A 415 -36.36 19.32 -28.90
C LEU A 415 -37.00 20.29 -27.93
N LYS A 416 -37.99 21.04 -28.40
CA LYS A 416 -38.87 21.86 -27.56
C LYS A 416 -39.40 21.14 -26.32
N VAL A 417 -39.91 19.93 -26.53
CA VAL A 417 -40.52 19.09 -25.49
C VAL A 417 -39.53 18.71 -24.38
N SER A 418 -38.22 18.77 -24.63
CA SER A 418 -37.18 18.58 -23.60
C SER A 418 -37.25 19.62 -22.47
N PHE A 419 -37.86 20.79 -22.73
CA PHE A 419 -37.94 21.92 -21.81
C PHE A 419 -39.38 22.26 -21.41
N GLU A 420 -40.34 21.40 -21.76
CA GLU A 420 -41.74 21.52 -21.39
C GLU A 420 -42.14 20.35 -20.49
N VAL A 421 -43.23 20.51 -19.73
CA VAL A 421 -43.79 19.40 -18.94
C VAL A 421 -44.49 18.45 -19.91
N ASP A 422 -44.04 17.20 -19.98
CA ASP A 422 -44.73 16.15 -20.72
C ASP A 422 -45.47 15.24 -19.74
N THR A 423 -46.79 15.37 -19.69
CA THR A 423 -47.67 14.59 -18.82
C THR A 423 -47.84 13.14 -19.29
N HIS A 424 -47.53 12.82 -20.56
CA HIS A 424 -47.60 11.46 -21.09
C HIS A 424 -46.35 10.65 -20.72
N LEU A 425 -45.18 11.28 -20.73
CA LEU A 425 -43.90 10.65 -20.35
C LEU A 425 -43.50 10.88 -18.89
N ASN A 426 -44.30 11.65 -18.14
CA ASN A 426 -44.06 12.07 -16.76
C ASN A 426 -42.66 12.68 -16.57
N THR A 427 -42.25 13.55 -17.49
CA THR A 427 -40.94 14.19 -17.48
C THR A 427 -41.03 15.64 -17.00
N THR A 428 -40.00 16.08 -16.28
CA THR A 428 -39.83 17.47 -15.87
C THR A 428 -39.00 18.24 -16.91
N PRO A 429 -39.21 19.56 -17.02
CA PRO A 429 -38.40 20.41 -17.89
C PRO A 429 -36.91 20.32 -17.57
N LEU A 430 -36.08 20.13 -18.59
CA LEU A 430 -34.64 20.25 -18.42
C LEU A 430 -34.22 21.70 -18.16
N THR A 431 -33.10 21.87 -17.47
CA THR A 431 -32.51 23.17 -17.14
C THR A 431 -31.09 23.22 -17.70
N LEU A 432 -30.46 24.40 -17.68
CA LEU A 432 -29.07 24.53 -18.09
C LEU A 432 -28.11 23.69 -17.22
N GLU A 433 -28.42 23.54 -15.93
CA GLU A 433 -27.65 22.67 -15.03
C GLU A 433 -27.72 21.20 -15.48
N HIS A 434 -28.89 20.72 -15.91
CA HIS A 434 -29.02 19.38 -16.47
C HIS A 434 -28.21 19.22 -17.76
N LEU A 435 -28.19 20.22 -18.66
CA LEU A 435 -27.42 20.17 -19.90
C LEU A 435 -25.91 20.16 -19.65
N SER A 436 -25.43 20.74 -18.54
CA SER A 436 -24.01 20.75 -18.17
C SER A 436 -23.41 19.34 -17.99
N ILE A 437 -24.25 18.32 -17.82
CA ILE A 437 -23.85 16.90 -17.78
C ILE A 437 -23.15 16.48 -19.08
N LEU A 438 -23.46 17.13 -20.20
CA LEU A 438 -22.92 16.82 -21.52
C LEU A 438 -21.54 17.45 -21.80
N LYS A 439 -20.96 18.22 -20.86
CA LYS A 439 -19.71 18.96 -21.06
C LYS A 439 -18.50 18.08 -21.41
N ASP A 440 -18.51 16.83 -20.95
CA ASP A 440 -17.41 15.87 -21.13
C ASP A 440 -17.49 15.13 -22.47
N VAL A 441 -18.58 15.30 -23.23
CA VAL A 441 -18.79 14.65 -24.52
C VAL A 441 -17.79 15.18 -25.54
N ARG A 442 -17.01 14.26 -26.13
CA ARG A 442 -15.98 14.52 -27.15
C ARG A 442 -16.40 14.07 -28.53
N GLU A 443 -17.15 12.98 -28.63
CA GLU A 443 -17.54 12.39 -29.92
C GLU A 443 -19.03 12.04 -29.96
N ILE A 444 -19.67 12.30 -31.10
CA ILE A 444 -21.03 11.83 -31.42
C ILE A 444 -20.97 10.98 -32.69
N ASN A 445 -21.33 9.69 -32.61
CA ASN A 445 -21.27 8.78 -33.75
C ASN A 445 -22.35 9.06 -34.82
N GLY A 446 -23.52 9.52 -34.39
CA GLY A 446 -24.64 9.90 -35.26
C GLY A 446 -24.64 11.38 -35.60
N TYR A 447 -25.79 12.04 -35.41
CA TYR A 447 -25.96 13.48 -35.62
C TYR A 447 -26.34 14.22 -34.33
N LEU A 448 -26.09 15.53 -34.32
CA LEU A 448 -26.57 16.48 -33.30
C LEU A 448 -27.71 17.31 -33.89
N SER A 449 -28.87 17.31 -33.24
CA SER A 449 -30.01 18.15 -33.62
C SER A 449 -30.54 18.91 -32.41
N VAL A 450 -30.52 20.24 -32.49
CA VAL A 450 -31.04 21.14 -31.46
C VAL A 450 -32.11 22.02 -32.08
N GLN A 451 -33.34 21.96 -31.54
CA GLN A 451 -34.47 22.75 -32.02
C GLN A 451 -34.95 23.82 -31.04
N GLU A 452 -34.58 23.71 -29.76
CA GLU A 452 -34.91 24.69 -28.73
C GLU A 452 -33.87 24.56 -27.60
N LEU A 453 -33.73 25.61 -26.79
CA LEU A 453 -32.92 25.64 -25.58
C LEU A 453 -33.65 26.44 -24.49
N PRO A 454 -33.27 26.30 -23.22
CA PRO A 454 -33.77 27.17 -22.15
C PRO A 454 -33.44 28.64 -22.45
N LYS A 455 -34.27 29.57 -21.99
CA LYS A 455 -34.09 31.02 -22.26
C LYS A 455 -32.77 31.56 -21.71
N GLU A 456 -32.24 30.93 -20.68
CA GLU A 456 -30.97 31.28 -20.04
C GLU A 456 -29.75 30.84 -20.86
N ALA A 457 -29.94 29.97 -21.85
CA ALA A 457 -28.86 29.49 -22.70
C ALA A 457 -28.65 30.43 -23.90
N ASP A 458 -27.47 31.05 -23.94
CA ASP A 458 -26.98 31.92 -25.01
C ASP A 458 -26.19 31.19 -26.09
N SER A 459 -25.82 29.91 -25.85
CA SER A 459 -24.90 29.11 -26.66
C SER A 459 -25.03 27.60 -26.41
N LEU A 460 -24.34 26.79 -27.22
CA LEU A 460 -24.17 25.35 -27.00
C LEU A 460 -22.90 25.04 -26.17
N SER A 461 -22.44 25.98 -25.35
CA SER A 461 -21.19 25.82 -24.58
C SER A 461 -21.23 24.66 -23.57
N PHE A 462 -22.42 24.13 -23.26
CA PHE A 462 -22.58 22.86 -22.54
C PHE A 462 -22.06 21.64 -23.30
N LEU A 463 -21.74 21.78 -24.61
CA LEU A 463 -21.03 20.83 -25.47
C LEU A 463 -19.67 21.37 -25.94
N SER A 464 -19.06 22.29 -25.17
CA SER A 464 -17.76 22.88 -25.51
C SER A 464 -16.63 21.85 -25.69
N GLY A 465 -16.75 20.66 -25.09
CA GLY A 465 -15.82 19.54 -25.26
C GLY A 465 -15.97 18.76 -26.56
N LEU A 466 -17.04 18.96 -27.35
CA LEU A 466 -17.34 18.16 -28.54
C LEU A 466 -16.30 18.42 -29.65
N GLU A 467 -15.59 17.37 -30.06
CA GLU A 467 -14.48 17.42 -31.02
C GLU A 467 -14.88 16.88 -32.40
N ILE A 468 -15.66 15.79 -32.43
CA ILE A 468 -16.00 15.08 -33.66
C ILE A 468 -17.49 14.71 -33.72
N ILE A 469 -18.12 15.00 -34.85
CA ILE A 469 -19.41 14.41 -35.23
C ILE A 469 -19.15 13.47 -36.42
N HIS A 470 -19.38 12.17 -36.23
CA HIS A 470 -19.07 11.19 -37.28
C HIS A 470 -20.13 11.16 -38.39
N GLY A 471 -21.40 11.44 -38.08
CA GLY A 471 -22.47 11.43 -39.08
C GLY A 471 -22.72 10.04 -39.69
N ARG A 472 -22.58 8.96 -38.90
CA ARG A 472 -22.93 7.59 -39.33
C ARG A 472 -24.43 7.45 -39.60
N PHE A 473 -25.22 8.22 -38.85
CA PHE A 473 -26.63 8.48 -39.08
C PHE A 473 -26.81 9.97 -39.35
N LEU A 474 -27.72 10.30 -40.26
CA LEU A 474 -28.02 11.67 -40.66
C LEU A 474 -29.50 11.93 -40.45
N THR A 475 -29.90 13.19 -40.34
CA THR A 475 -31.31 13.54 -40.37
C THR A 475 -31.94 13.23 -41.72
N SER A 476 -33.27 13.23 -41.80
CA SER A 476 -34.01 13.03 -43.06
C SER A 476 -33.60 13.99 -44.18
N THR A 477 -33.04 15.15 -43.81
CA THR A 477 -32.50 16.16 -44.73
C THR A 477 -31.03 15.94 -45.11
N GLY A 478 -30.35 14.91 -44.59
CA GLY A 478 -28.96 14.57 -44.91
C GLY A 478 -27.88 15.36 -44.16
N HIS A 479 -28.18 15.84 -42.94
CA HIS A 479 -27.28 16.70 -42.17
C HIS A 479 -26.86 16.03 -40.85
N ALA A 480 -25.65 16.32 -40.39
CA ALA A 480 -25.07 15.79 -39.15
C ALA A 480 -25.09 16.80 -37.99
N LEU A 481 -25.24 18.09 -38.30
CA LEU A 481 -25.39 19.15 -37.30
C LEU A 481 -26.55 20.07 -37.70
N ASN A 482 -27.59 20.10 -36.87
CA ASN A 482 -28.80 20.89 -37.11
C ASN A 482 -29.11 21.79 -35.93
N ILE A 483 -29.06 23.11 -36.14
CA ILE A 483 -29.46 24.12 -35.15
C ILE A 483 -30.60 24.95 -35.73
N LEU A 484 -31.82 24.68 -35.24
CA LEU A 484 -33.04 25.24 -35.82
C LEU A 484 -33.85 25.95 -34.73
N LYS A 485 -34.50 27.08 -35.06
CA LYS A 485 -35.53 27.72 -34.24
C LYS A 485 -35.15 27.98 -32.77
N THR A 486 -33.86 28.13 -32.48
CA THR A 486 -33.38 28.42 -31.13
C THR A 486 -33.33 29.94 -30.98
N GLU A 487 -34.33 30.52 -30.32
CA GLU A 487 -34.47 31.99 -30.30
C GLU A 487 -33.47 32.70 -29.36
N SER A 488 -33.02 32.05 -28.28
CA SER A 488 -32.13 32.65 -27.27
C SER A 488 -30.63 32.58 -27.58
N ILE A 489 -30.23 31.88 -28.64
CA ILE A 489 -28.81 31.61 -28.93
C ILE A 489 -28.17 32.77 -29.72
N GLU A 490 -27.05 33.29 -29.22
CA GLU A 490 -26.28 34.35 -29.86
C GLU A 490 -25.05 33.84 -30.63
N TYR A 491 -24.48 32.70 -30.22
CA TYR A 491 -23.30 32.09 -30.84
C TYR A 491 -23.27 30.57 -30.58
N LEU A 492 -22.46 29.81 -31.34
CA LEU A 492 -22.47 28.34 -31.24
C LEU A 492 -21.76 27.82 -29.99
N GLY A 493 -20.58 28.32 -29.66
CA GLY A 493 -19.81 27.87 -28.48
C GLY A 493 -19.20 26.46 -28.59
N LEU A 494 -19.18 25.86 -29.78
CA LEU A 494 -18.61 24.52 -30.05
C LEU A 494 -17.08 24.57 -30.24
N VAL A 495 -16.39 25.14 -29.25
CA VAL A 495 -14.99 25.53 -29.34
C VAL A 495 -14.01 24.38 -29.64
N SER A 496 -14.33 23.15 -29.24
CA SER A 496 -13.47 21.98 -29.49
C SER A 496 -13.76 21.31 -30.83
N LEU A 497 -14.82 21.68 -31.54
CA LEU A 497 -15.24 20.97 -32.75
C LEU A 497 -14.19 21.17 -33.85
N ARG A 498 -13.62 20.07 -34.34
CA ARG A 498 -12.61 20.05 -35.39
C ARG A 498 -13.06 19.31 -36.64
N GLN A 499 -14.01 18.38 -36.51
CA GLN A 499 -14.35 17.51 -37.63
C GLN A 499 -15.83 17.11 -37.64
N ILE A 500 -16.45 17.23 -38.82
CA ILE A 500 -17.74 16.61 -39.17
C ILE A 500 -17.48 15.69 -40.36
N ARG A 501 -17.45 14.38 -40.11
CA ARG A 501 -16.95 13.40 -41.10
C ARG A 501 -17.91 13.12 -42.26
N ASN A 502 -19.22 13.19 -41.99
CA ASN A 502 -20.27 12.94 -42.97
C ASN A 502 -21.51 13.77 -42.63
N GLY A 503 -22.29 14.17 -43.64
CA GLY A 503 -23.48 15.02 -43.48
C GLY A 503 -23.20 16.51 -43.43
N GLY A 504 -24.05 17.33 -44.05
CA GLY A 504 -23.92 18.79 -44.03
C GLY A 504 -24.28 19.42 -42.69
N THR A 505 -24.21 20.75 -42.62
CA THR A 505 -24.63 21.53 -41.44
C THR A 505 -25.74 22.49 -41.82
N ILE A 506 -26.79 22.58 -40.99
CA ILE A 506 -27.89 23.53 -41.17
C ILE A 506 -28.08 24.38 -39.92
N ILE A 507 -28.09 25.70 -40.10
CA ILE A 507 -28.29 26.68 -39.03
C ILE A 507 -29.33 27.68 -39.52
N MET A 508 -30.59 27.53 -39.10
CA MET A 508 -31.68 28.34 -39.64
C MET A 508 -32.72 28.75 -38.59
N PHE A 509 -33.33 29.90 -38.80
CA PHE A 509 -34.40 30.44 -37.95
C PHE A 509 -33.96 30.77 -36.51
N ASN A 510 -32.69 31.17 -36.30
CA ASN A 510 -32.17 31.56 -34.99
C ASN A 510 -32.03 33.09 -34.94
N ARG A 511 -32.98 33.78 -34.30
CA ARG A 511 -33.18 35.23 -34.44
C ARG A 511 -32.00 36.08 -33.96
N ASP A 512 -31.35 35.69 -32.86
CA ASP A 512 -30.27 36.46 -32.24
C ASP A 512 -28.86 35.97 -32.59
N MET A 513 -28.77 34.97 -33.46
CA MET A 513 -27.54 34.27 -33.80
C MET A 513 -26.58 35.10 -34.67
N CYS A 514 -25.38 35.36 -34.16
CA CYS A 514 -24.27 36.07 -34.82
C CYS A 514 -23.06 35.12 -35.09
N TYR A 515 -21.95 35.68 -35.58
CA TYR A 515 -20.66 34.99 -35.82
C TYR A 515 -20.65 33.92 -36.93
N LEU A 516 -21.73 33.78 -37.71
CA LEU A 516 -21.83 32.75 -38.75
C LEU A 516 -21.18 33.12 -40.10
N ASN A 517 -21.06 34.41 -40.42
CA ASN A 517 -20.59 34.83 -41.75
C ASN A 517 -19.09 34.61 -41.93
N ASP A 518 -18.31 34.86 -40.88
CA ASP A 518 -16.85 34.62 -40.89
C ASP A 518 -16.49 33.16 -40.62
N LEU A 519 -17.48 32.30 -40.28
CA LEU A 519 -17.25 30.92 -39.90
C LEU A 519 -17.02 30.02 -41.12
N ASP A 520 -15.77 29.64 -41.34
CA ASP A 520 -15.37 28.73 -42.42
C ASP A 520 -15.58 27.26 -42.02
N MET A 521 -16.77 26.72 -42.31
CA MET A 521 -17.07 25.31 -42.06
C MET A 521 -16.31 24.34 -42.99
N SER A 522 -15.70 24.82 -44.08
CA SER A 522 -15.02 23.95 -45.05
C SER A 522 -13.78 23.28 -44.47
N ILE A 523 -13.15 23.88 -43.45
CA ILE A 523 -11.96 23.31 -42.79
C ILE A 523 -12.29 22.24 -41.74
N ILE A 524 -13.57 22.11 -41.34
CA ILE A 524 -14.03 21.05 -40.43
C ILE A 524 -14.87 19.99 -41.13
N HIS A 525 -15.45 20.29 -42.29
CA HIS A 525 -16.11 19.31 -43.14
C HIS A 525 -15.06 18.43 -43.84
N LEU A 526 -15.17 17.11 -43.69
CA LEU A 526 -14.20 16.17 -44.29
C LEU A 526 -14.35 16.06 -45.81
N ASN A 527 -15.56 16.17 -46.33
CA ASN A 527 -15.90 16.01 -47.74
C ASN A 527 -16.30 17.36 -48.36
N PRO A 528 -15.68 17.78 -49.48
CA PRO A 528 -16.01 19.05 -50.16
C PRO A 528 -17.48 19.20 -50.61
N LYS A 529 -18.25 18.10 -50.67
CA LYS A 529 -19.69 18.13 -50.97
C LYS A 529 -20.55 18.57 -49.78
N GLN A 530 -20.03 18.47 -48.56
CA GLN A 530 -20.71 19.00 -47.37
C GLN A 530 -20.76 20.52 -47.46
N LYS A 531 -21.89 21.10 -47.07
CA LYS A 531 -22.08 22.56 -47.08
C LYS A 531 -22.76 23.00 -45.79
N LEU A 532 -22.45 24.22 -45.39
CA LEU A 532 -23.23 24.97 -44.41
C LEU A 532 -24.42 25.62 -45.12
N ILE A 533 -25.64 25.33 -44.65
CA ILE A 533 -26.85 26.03 -45.04
C ILE A 533 -27.25 26.96 -43.91
N GLN A 534 -27.16 28.27 -44.15
CA GLN A 534 -27.59 29.31 -43.20
C GLN A 534 -28.64 30.23 -43.82
N ARG A 535 -29.77 30.42 -43.12
CA ARG A 535 -30.91 31.26 -43.55
C ARG A 535 -31.74 31.72 -42.36
N ASN A 536 -32.36 32.89 -42.46
CA ASN A 536 -33.27 33.41 -41.43
C ASN A 536 -32.62 33.47 -40.02
N ASN A 537 -31.33 33.81 -39.97
CA ASN A 537 -30.62 34.17 -38.73
C ASN A 537 -30.43 35.69 -38.69
N LYS A 538 -29.84 36.25 -37.62
CA LYS A 538 -29.55 37.68 -37.53
C LYS A 538 -28.67 38.16 -38.69
N ILE A 539 -28.95 39.35 -39.20
CA ILE A 539 -28.22 39.92 -40.34
C ILE A 539 -26.88 40.47 -39.86
N GLN A 540 -25.81 40.25 -40.64
CA GLN A 540 -24.43 40.60 -40.29
C GLN A 540 -24.27 42.06 -39.85
N THR A 541 -24.89 43.00 -40.56
CA THR A 541 -24.77 44.44 -40.29
C THR A 541 -25.29 44.82 -38.90
N GLU A 542 -26.28 44.09 -38.38
CA GLU A 542 -26.79 44.28 -37.02
C GLU A 542 -25.82 43.70 -35.98
N CYS A 543 -25.25 42.52 -36.25
CA CYS A 543 -24.21 41.93 -35.40
C CYS A 543 -22.97 42.85 -35.29
N GLU A 544 -22.54 43.43 -36.40
CA GLU A 544 -21.41 44.37 -36.45
C GLU A 544 -21.70 45.68 -35.69
N ALA A 545 -22.93 46.21 -35.80
CA ALA A 545 -23.37 47.38 -35.03
C ALA A 545 -23.36 47.12 -33.50
N GLU A 546 -23.59 45.86 -33.10
CA GLU A 546 -23.48 45.40 -31.70
C GLU A 546 -22.05 45.00 -31.30
N ASN A 547 -21.05 45.20 -32.17
CA ASN A 547 -19.65 44.77 -31.97
C ASN A 547 -19.51 43.26 -31.70
N LYS A 548 -20.45 42.44 -32.21
CA LYS A 548 -20.42 40.98 -32.16
C LYS A 548 -19.59 40.40 -33.30
N ARG A 549 -18.26 40.50 -33.16
CA ARG A 549 -17.26 40.03 -34.15
C ARG A 549 -16.21 39.13 -33.50
N CYS A 550 -15.52 38.33 -34.31
CA CYS A 550 -14.45 37.49 -33.82
C CYS A 550 -13.30 38.32 -33.20
N ASP A 551 -12.62 37.72 -32.23
CA ASP A 551 -11.49 38.33 -31.56
C ASP A 551 -10.30 38.57 -32.53
N PRO A 552 -9.51 39.65 -32.36
CA PRO A 552 -8.33 39.90 -33.19
C PRO A 552 -7.30 38.77 -33.21
N GLU A 553 -7.23 37.92 -32.18
CA GLU A 553 -6.33 36.76 -32.16
C GLU A 553 -6.84 35.57 -33.02
N CYS A 554 -8.07 35.65 -33.54
CA CYS A 554 -8.60 34.66 -34.47
C CYS A 554 -8.06 34.87 -35.90
N SER A 555 -7.83 33.76 -36.60
CA SER A 555 -7.50 33.76 -38.03
C SER A 555 -8.69 34.14 -38.91
N GLU A 556 -8.47 34.24 -40.22
CA GLU A 556 -9.50 34.48 -41.24
C GLU A 556 -10.58 33.40 -41.34
N HIS A 557 -10.42 32.26 -40.66
CA HIS A 557 -11.40 31.16 -40.65
C HIS A 557 -12.57 31.36 -39.67
N GLY A 558 -12.57 32.44 -38.90
CA GLY A 558 -13.66 32.81 -37.99
C GLY A 558 -13.58 32.18 -36.59
N CYS A 559 -14.72 32.21 -35.90
CA CYS A 559 -14.84 31.86 -34.49
C CYS A 559 -16.21 31.27 -34.15
N TRP A 560 -16.28 30.56 -33.02
CA TRP A 560 -17.49 29.97 -32.47
C TRP A 560 -18.29 30.94 -31.58
N GLY A 561 -17.78 32.13 -31.32
CA GLY A 561 -18.33 33.12 -30.39
C GLY A 561 -17.31 34.20 -30.00
N PRO A 562 -17.60 34.99 -28.94
CA PRO A 562 -16.75 36.09 -28.51
C PRO A 562 -15.46 35.66 -27.79
N GLY A 563 -14.40 36.46 -27.93
CA GLY A 563 -13.14 36.35 -27.19
C GLY A 563 -12.08 35.41 -27.81
N PRO A 564 -10.83 35.48 -27.32
CA PRO A 564 -9.68 34.79 -27.93
C PRO A 564 -9.72 33.27 -27.69
N GLY A 565 -10.62 32.80 -26.83
CA GLY A 565 -10.85 31.39 -26.56
C GLY A 565 -11.79 30.70 -27.56
N MET A 566 -12.49 31.46 -28.41
CA MET A 566 -13.53 30.92 -29.29
C MET A 566 -13.09 30.80 -30.75
N CYS A 567 -11.83 31.06 -31.06
CA CYS A 567 -11.34 31.01 -32.43
C CYS A 567 -11.41 29.59 -33.01
N LEU A 568 -11.79 29.47 -34.29
CA LEU A 568 -11.71 28.20 -35.00
C LEU A 568 -10.25 27.77 -35.21
N ARG A 569 -9.40 28.75 -35.54
CA ARG A 569 -7.94 28.66 -35.56
C ARG A 569 -7.34 29.96 -35.04
N CYS A 570 -6.30 29.84 -34.22
CA CYS A 570 -5.52 30.98 -33.75
C CYS A 570 -4.71 31.56 -34.90
N ARG A 571 -4.58 32.89 -34.92
CA ARG A 571 -3.74 33.62 -35.88
C ARG A 571 -2.26 33.37 -35.62
N ASN A 572 -1.86 33.43 -34.34
CA ASN A 572 -0.48 33.31 -33.89
C ASN A 572 -0.26 31.98 -33.16
N LYS A 573 -0.35 31.99 -31.83
CA LYS A 573 -0.07 30.84 -30.97
C LYS A 573 -1.32 30.41 -30.21
N ARG A 574 -1.34 29.16 -29.76
CA ARG A 574 -2.38 28.59 -28.91
C ARG A 574 -1.79 28.06 -27.62
N LEU A 575 -2.51 28.21 -26.53
CA LEU A 575 -2.13 27.64 -25.24
C LEU A 575 -2.51 26.16 -25.16
N GLU A 576 -1.55 25.30 -24.81
CA GLU A 576 -1.80 23.87 -24.58
C GLU A 576 -2.76 23.68 -23.40
N GLY A 577 -3.68 22.73 -23.53
CA GLY A 577 -4.72 22.50 -22.53
C GLY A 577 -5.84 23.55 -22.48
N SER A 578 -5.77 24.61 -23.30
CA SER A 578 -6.87 25.58 -23.44
C SER A 578 -7.21 25.89 -24.90
N ASN A 579 -8.28 26.67 -25.10
CA ASN A 579 -8.67 27.17 -26.42
C ASN A 579 -8.21 28.63 -26.64
N LYS A 580 -7.49 29.23 -25.69
CA LYS A 580 -7.07 30.63 -25.75
C LYS A 580 -5.96 30.81 -26.79
N CYS A 581 -6.19 31.73 -27.72
CA CYS A 581 -5.19 32.23 -28.65
C CYS A 581 -4.43 33.40 -28.04
N VAL A 582 -3.12 33.44 -28.27
CA VAL A 582 -2.23 34.48 -27.78
C VAL A 582 -1.24 34.90 -28.86
N THR A 583 -0.73 36.12 -28.76
CA THR A 583 0.26 36.65 -29.68
C THR A 583 1.64 36.02 -29.46
N SER A 584 2.11 35.97 -28.20
CA SER A 584 3.36 35.31 -27.79
C SER A 584 3.14 34.40 -26.56
N CYS A 585 3.93 33.33 -26.44
CA CYS A 585 3.92 32.49 -25.24
C CYS A 585 4.57 33.18 -24.04
N ASP A 586 5.47 34.14 -24.27
CA ASP A 586 6.16 34.89 -23.22
C ASP A 586 5.23 35.88 -22.50
N ASP A 587 4.12 36.26 -23.13
CA ASP A 587 3.10 37.13 -22.53
C ASP A 587 2.28 36.40 -21.46
N GLU A 588 2.34 35.06 -21.44
CA GLU A 588 1.67 34.23 -20.46
C GLU A 588 2.69 33.64 -19.48
N GLU A 589 2.46 33.85 -18.18
CA GLU A 589 3.37 33.36 -17.15
C GLU A 589 3.53 31.84 -17.20
N MET A 590 4.76 31.37 -16.98
CA MET A 590 5.11 29.94 -16.86
C MET A 590 4.83 29.12 -18.11
N GLN A 591 4.97 29.74 -19.28
CA GLN A 591 4.84 29.05 -20.55
C GLN A 591 6.11 29.16 -21.39
N TYR A 592 6.29 28.21 -22.29
CA TYR A 592 7.36 28.20 -23.27
C TYR A 592 6.82 27.78 -24.63
N GLU A 593 7.47 28.27 -25.69
CA GLU A 593 7.09 27.95 -27.05
C GLU A 593 7.55 26.55 -27.47
N VAL A 594 6.66 25.82 -28.14
CA VAL A 594 7.00 24.57 -28.83
C VAL A 594 6.70 24.66 -30.33
N PRO A 595 7.36 23.81 -31.16
CA PRO A 595 7.07 23.75 -32.58
C PRO A 595 5.57 23.53 -32.87
N GLY A 596 5.04 24.20 -33.89
CA GLY A 596 3.63 24.09 -34.28
C GLY A 596 2.72 25.20 -33.74
N ASN A 597 3.27 26.36 -33.39
CA ASN A 597 2.53 27.52 -32.87
C ASN A 597 1.74 27.22 -31.58
N MET A 598 2.35 26.44 -30.69
CA MET A 598 1.75 26.05 -29.42
C MET A 598 2.62 26.52 -28.25
N CYS A 599 1.99 26.91 -27.15
CA CYS A 599 2.63 27.25 -25.89
C CYS A 599 2.35 26.14 -24.89
N ARG A 600 3.36 25.70 -24.14
CA ARG A 600 3.20 24.67 -23.10
C ARG A 600 3.55 25.20 -21.74
N SER A 601 2.91 24.65 -20.72
CA SER A 601 3.24 24.98 -19.32
C SER A 601 4.57 24.37 -18.91
N CYS A 602 5.31 25.11 -18.10
CA CYS A 602 6.49 24.62 -17.41
C CYS A 602 6.15 23.58 -16.34
N ASP A 603 7.16 22.80 -15.93
CA ASP A 603 7.06 21.88 -14.80
C ASP A 603 6.64 22.63 -13.51
N GLU A 604 5.81 21.99 -12.67
CA GLU A 604 5.31 22.57 -11.42
C GLU A 604 6.43 22.91 -10.42
N GLN A 605 7.62 22.31 -10.59
CA GLN A 605 8.81 22.60 -9.80
C GLN A 605 9.56 23.86 -10.25
N CYS A 606 9.21 24.47 -11.38
CA CYS A 606 9.82 25.70 -11.87
C CYS A 606 9.24 26.93 -11.15
N ALA A 607 10.08 27.94 -10.87
CA ALA A 607 9.68 29.21 -10.26
C ALA A 607 9.48 30.33 -11.28
N VAL A 608 10.34 30.42 -12.30
CA VAL A 608 10.36 31.51 -13.28
C VAL A 608 10.71 30.94 -14.66
N GLY A 609 9.68 30.59 -15.43
CA GLY A 609 9.83 30.09 -16.80
C GLY A 609 10.65 28.79 -16.90
N CYS A 610 10.79 28.31 -18.13
CA CYS A 610 11.50 27.08 -18.46
C CYS A 610 11.88 27.07 -19.94
N HIS A 611 12.71 26.11 -20.31
CA HIS A 611 13.10 25.86 -21.71
C HIS A 611 12.57 24.51 -22.22
N GLY A 612 11.69 23.87 -21.46
CA GLY A 612 11.13 22.57 -21.76
C GLY A 612 10.23 22.04 -20.64
N PRO A 613 9.61 20.87 -20.84
CA PRO A 613 8.56 20.36 -19.96
C PRO A 613 9.08 19.77 -18.64
N ASN A 614 10.37 19.45 -18.55
CA ASN A 614 10.90 18.68 -17.41
C ASN A 614 11.44 19.60 -16.30
N ALA A 615 11.39 19.13 -15.06
CA ALA A 615 12.01 19.77 -13.90
C ALA A 615 13.52 20.04 -14.02
N THR A 616 14.21 19.44 -15.00
CA THR A 616 15.62 19.71 -15.32
C THR A 616 15.83 20.92 -16.23
N GLN A 617 14.76 21.43 -16.85
CA GLN A 617 14.76 22.51 -17.83
C GLN A 617 14.16 23.81 -17.26
N CYS A 618 13.98 23.88 -15.95
CA CYS A 618 13.59 25.10 -15.26
C CYS A 618 14.71 26.13 -15.28
N THR A 619 14.38 27.40 -15.47
CA THR A 619 15.35 28.50 -15.29
C THR A 619 15.74 28.64 -13.81
N ALA A 620 14.77 28.44 -12.90
CA ALA A 620 14.95 28.47 -11.46
C ALA A 620 13.98 27.51 -10.75
N CYS A 621 14.43 26.87 -9.66
CA CYS A 621 13.62 25.94 -8.88
C CYS A 621 12.75 26.66 -7.83
N LYS A 622 11.51 26.18 -7.67
CA LYS A 622 10.55 26.68 -6.68
C LYS A 622 10.92 26.32 -5.25
N TYR A 623 11.29 25.05 -5.02
CA TYR A 623 11.66 24.53 -3.71
C TYR A 623 13.15 24.21 -3.66
N VAL A 624 13.56 22.98 -3.97
CA VAL A 624 14.96 22.55 -3.86
C VAL A 624 15.55 22.17 -5.22
N LYS A 625 16.88 22.21 -5.31
CA LYS A 625 17.66 21.82 -6.49
C LYS A 625 18.55 20.63 -6.14
N PHE A 626 18.38 19.50 -6.81
CA PHE A 626 19.30 18.37 -6.72
C PHE A 626 20.37 18.48 -7.80
N LEU A 627 21.63 18.19 -7.45
CA LEU A 627 22.77 18.21 -8.36
C LEU A 627 23.30 16.79 -8.55
N GLY A 628 23.22 16.29 -9.77
CA GLY A 628 23.77 14.99 -10.15
C GLY A 628 25.27 15.01 -10.43
N LEU A 629 25.82 13.81 -10.68
CA LEU A 629 27.23 13.60 -10.99
C LEU A 629 27.72 14.31 -12.26
N ASN A 630 26.81 14.58 -13.22
CA ASN A 630 27.14 15.16 -14.54
C ASN A 630 26.84 16.66 -14.65
N ASN A 631 26.84 17.42 -13.54
CA ASN A 631 26.41 18.84 -13.52
C ASN A 631 24.96 19.07 -13.99
N THR A 632 24.19 18.00 -14.16
CA THR A 632 22.75 18.05 -14.43
C THR A 632 22.03 18.40 -13.13
N SER A 633 21.08 19.32 -13.21
CA SER A 633 20.27 19.71 -12.07
C SER A 633 18.80 19.44 -12.29
N GLU A 634 18.12 19.03 -11.23
CA GLU A 634 16.68 18.77 -11.23
C GLU A 634 16.01 19.55 -10.09
N CYS A 635 14.90 20.22 -10.39
CA CYS A 635 14.08 20.86 -9.38
C CYS A 635 13.13 19.85 -8.71
N MET A 636 13.06 19.85 -7.38
CA MET A 636 12.23 18.91 -6.62
C MET A 636 11.50 19.65 -5.50
N SER A 637 10.42 19.06 -5.00
CA SER A 637 9.66 19.60 -3.86
C SER A 637 10.41 19.43 -2.53
N GLU A 638 11.09 18.30 -2.38
CA GLU A 638 11.93 17.94 -1.23
C GLU A 638 13.17 17.18 -1.70
N CYS A 639 14.20 17.11 -0.87
CA CYS A 639 15.40 16.33 -1.21
C CYS A 639 15.10 14.83 -1.21
N PRO A 640 15.82 14.02 -2.03
CA PRO A 640 15.55 12.60 -2.18
C PRO A 640 15.50 11.84 -0.85
N ALA A 641 14.49 11.00 -0.70
CA ALA A 641 14.39 10.05 0.41
C ALA A 641 15.50 8.99 0.30
N PRO A 642 16.00 8.46 1.43
CA PRO A 642 16.96 7.36 1.42
C PRO A 642 16.35 6.11 0.75
N THR A 643 17.18 5.35 0.05
CA THR A 643 16.85 3.98 -0.40
C THR A 643 17.88 3.01 0.16
N LEU A 644 17.71 1.70 -0.06
CA LEU A 644 18.68 0.68 0.38
C LEU A 644 20.12 0.95 -0.08
N THR A 645 20.29 1.71 -1.17
CA THR A 645 21.60 2.04 -1.77
C THR A 645 21.90 3.55 -1.79
N ALA A 646 20.97 4.42 -1.36
CA ALA A 646 21.12 5.87 -1.42
C ALA A 646 21.23 6.51 -0.03
N PRO A 647 22.18 7.45 0.18
CA PRO A 647 22.31 8.17 1.44
C PRO A 647 21.16 9.15 1.67
N TYR A 648 21.02 9.65 2.90
CA TYR A 648 20.11 10.74 3.22
C TYR A 648 20.60 12.08 2.65
N PHE A 649 19.67 12.99 2.34
CA PHE A 649 19.98 14.35 1.87
C PHE A 649 19.26 15.43 2.70
N TYR A 650 19.82 16.64 2.74
CA TYR A 650 19.22 17.83 3.35
C TYR A 650 19.40 19.06 2.44
N PRO A 651 18.46 20.01 2.44
CA PRO A 651 18.62 21.27 1.71
C PRO A 651 19.56 22.21 2.45
N ASP A 652 20.56 22.75 1.75
CA ASP A 652 21.40 23.83 2.28
C ASP A 652 20.71 25.21 2.24
N GLU A 653 21.39 26.25 2.71
CA GLU A 653 20.86 27.63 2.74
C GLU A 653 20.47 28.17 1.35
N THR A 654 21.07 27.61 0.29
CA THR A 654 20.75 27.93 -1.12
C THR A 654 19.68 27.02 -1.72
N LYS A 655 19.07 26.16 -0.89
CA LYS A 655 18.10 25.13 -1.25
C LYS A 655 18.67 24.06 -2.20
N ILE A 656 19.98 23.83 -2.17
CA ILE A 656 20.62 22.74 -2.91
C ILE A 656 20.69 21.52 -2.00
N CYS A 657 20.28 20.35 -2.51
CA CYS A 657 20.32 19.11 -1.75
C CYS A 657 21.76 18.61 -1.57
N ARG A 658 22.19 18.45 -0.33
CA ARG A 658 23.51 17.96 0.09
C ARG A 658 23.36 16.64 0.85
N GLN A 659 24.37 15.78 0.73
CA GLN A 659 24.38 14.47 1.39
C GLN A 659 24.60 14.62 2.90
N CYS A 660 23.88 13.83 3.69
CA CYS A 660 24.10 13.67 5.12
C CYS A 660 25.37 12.87 5.42
N ASP A 661 25.90 13.03 6.64
CA ASP A 661 26.97 12.17 7.13
C ASP A 661 26.50 10.69 7.24
N PRO A 662 27.34 9.70 6.87
CA PRO A 662 27.00 8.28 6.96
C PRO A 662 26.59 7.79 8.37
N SER A 663 26.97 8.52 9.41
CA SER A 663 26.66 8.20 10.81
C SER A 663 25.19 8.46 11.19
N CYS A 664 24.41 9.17 10.35
CA CYS A 664 23.00 9.47 10.62
C CYS A 664 22.08 8.28 10.29
N ASP A 665 21.08 8.01 11.14
CA ASP A 665 20.19 6.84 10.99
C ASP A 665 18.78 7.19 10.47
N GLU A 666 18.31 8.41 10.68
CA GLU A 666 16.98 8.87 10.21
C GLU A 666 17.06 10.27 9.57
N GLY A 667 18.12 10.51 8.81
CA GLY A 667 18.37 11.77 8.10
C GLY A 667 19.08 12.83 8.94
N CYS A 668 19.26 14.00 8.34
CA CYS A 668 20.01 15.10 8.91
C CYS A 668 19.36 16.46 8.58
N THR A 669 19.84 17.50 9.25
CA THR A 669 19.54 18.91 8.97
C THR A 669 20.80 19.69 8.57
N GLY A 670 21.94 19.01 8.49
CA GLY A 670 23.23 19.53 8.10
C GLY A 670 24.25 18.40 7.93
N ASN A 671 25.48 18.75 7.59
CA ASN A 671 26.57 17.80 7.33
C ASN A 671 27.36 17.37 8.58
N GLN A 672 27.01 17.88 9.77
CA GLN A 672 27.75 17.56 10.99
C GLN A 672 27.25 16.25 11.62
N THR A 673 28.07 15.66 12.50
CA THR A 673 27.76 14.35 13.12
C THR A 673 27.02 14.48 14.45
N HIS A 674 26.80 15.68 14.99
CA HIS A 674 26.07 15.84 16.24
C HIS A 674 24.57 15.66 16.05
N VAL A 675 23.89 15.26 17.12
CA VAL A 675 22.43 15.16 17.12
C VAL A 675 21.83 16.55 17.30
N GLY A 676 20.95 16.96 16.38
CA GLY A 676 20.24 18.23 16.42
C GLY A 676 20.40 19.06 15.15
N PHE A 677 20.12 20.36 15.27
CA PHE A 677 20.18 21.30 14.15
C PHE A 677 21.60 21.41 13.58
N GLY A 678 21.72 21.34 12.25
CA GLY A 678 23.01 21.36 11.55
C GLY A 678 23.74 19.99 11.51
N GLY A 679 23.18 18.94 12.11
CA GLY A 679 23.73 17.60 12.11
C GLY A 679 22.67 16.51 11.92
N CYS A 680 22.89 15.33 12.51
CA CYS A 680 21.97 14.20 12.41
C CYS A 680 20.66 14.45 13.18
N LYS A 681 19.54 13.98 12.62
CA LYS A 681 18.27 13.94 13.36
C LYS A 681 18.35 12.92 14.50
N THR A 682 18.88 11.74 14.21
CA THR A 682 19.16 10.69 15.21
C THR A 682 20.22 9.72 14.66
N CYS A 683 20.69 8.81 15.52
CA CYS A 683 21.59 7.74 15.18
C CYS A 683 21.35 6.49 16.04
N VAL A 684 21.90 5.36 15.58
CA VAL A 684 21.84 4.07 16.29
C VAL A 684 22.64 4.13 17.59
N LEU A 685 23.87 4.64 17.50
CA LEU A 685 24.80 4.75 18.59
C LEU A 685 25.40 6.16 18.60
N ALA A 686 25.42 6.78 19.77
CA ALA A 686 25.95 8.13 19.94
C ALA A 686 26.93 8.20 21.11
N ILE A 687 27.85 9.16 21.11
CA ILE A 687 28.85 9.39 22.16
C ILE A 687 28.63 10.74 22.82
N ASN A 688 28.55 10.73 24.15
CA ASN A 688 28.46 11.95 24.94
C ASN A 688 29.86 12.43 25.32
N ARG A 689 30.34 13.51 24.70
CA ARG A 689 31.62 14.13 25.07
C ARG A 689 31.36 15.32 25.99
N THR A 690 31.42 15.07 27.29
CA THR A 690 31.23 16.08 28.36
C THR A 690 32.21 17.27 28.33
N GLN A 691 33.19 17.28 27.44
CA GLN A 691 34.17 18.37 27.29
C GLN A 691 33.80 19.40 26.19
N GLU A 692 32.78 19.14 25.37
CA GLU A 692 32.37 20.02 24.26
C GLU A 692 30.86 20.29 24.29
N ASN A 693 30.43 21.25 25.12
CA ASN A 693 29.11 21.88 25.09
C ASN A 693 27.89 20.92 25.06
N ASP A 694 27.94 19.80 25.77
CA ASP A 694 26.82 18.84 25.88
C ASP A 694 26.32 18.31 24.52
N THR A 695 27.17 18.33 23.50
CA THR A 695 26.81 17.87 22.15
C THR A 695 27.03 16.37 22.01
N VAL A 696 25.93 15.63 21.87
CA VAL A 696 25.98 14.19 21.61
C VAL A 696 26.31 13.95 20.13
N ARG A 697 27.38 13.21 19.83
CA ARG A 697 27.82 12.92 18.45
C ARG A 697 27.47 11.51 18.03
N CYS A 698 27.03 11.34 16.79
CA CYS A 698 26.77 10.02 16.21
C CYS A 698 28.08 9.30 15.90
N ILE A 699 28.07 8.00 16.13
CA ILE A 699 29.17 7.09 15.80
C ILE A 699 28.83 6.39 14.46
N PRO A 700 29.81 6.16 13.59
CA PRO A 700 29.64 5.35 12.37
C PRO A 700 28.97 3.99 12.63
N LYS A 701 28.11 3.55 11.69
CA LYS A 701 27.26 2.35 11.85
C LYS A 701 28.03 1.02 11.89
N ASP A 702 29.27 1.01 11.42
CA ASP A 702 30.19 -0.14 11.46
C ASP A 702 30.72 -0.42 12.87
N GLN A 703 30.55 0.51 13.81
CA GLN A 703 30.98 0.35 15.18
C GLN A 703 29.82 -0.14 16.08
N GLU A 704 29.82 -1.45 16.39
CA GLU A 704 28.77 -2.07 17.22
C GLU A 704 28.88 -1.76 18.72
N ASN A 705 30.07 -1.40 19.20
CA ASN A 705 30.35 -1.19 20.63
C ASN A 705 30.90 0.20 20.94
N CYS A 706 30.63 0.70 22.15
CA CYS A 706 31.24 1.94 22.62
C CYS A 706 32.77 1.85 22.62
N PRO A 707 33.47 2.94 22.24
CA PRO A 707 34.93 2.96 22.26
C PRO A 707 35.47 2.85 23.69
N ASP A 708 36.70 2.39 23.84
CA ASP A 708 37.38 2.28 25.13
C ASP A 708 37.33 3.60 25.91
N GLY A 709 37.03 3.50 27.21
CA GLY A 709 36.78 4.66 28.08
C GLY A 709 35.34 5.14 28.09
N TYR A 710 34.42 4.46 27.39
CA TYR A 710 32.98 4.71 27.44
C TYR A 710 32.19 3.41 27.66
N PHE A 711 31.01 3.51 28.27
CA PHE A 711 30.07 2.41 28.44
C PHE A 711 28.71 2.75 27.83
N SER A 712 28.01 1.74 27.32
CA SER A 712 26.70 1.94 26.68
C SER A 712 25.59 2.05 27.73
N THR A 713 24.74 3.05 27.59
CA THR A 713 23.51 3.20 28.38
C THR A 713 22.33 3.55 27.47
N GLN A 714 21.11 3.22 27.90
CA GLN A 714 19.92 3.74 27.23
C GLN A 714 19.69 5.19 27.64
N TYR A 715 19.59 6.07 26.65
CA TYR A 715 19.33 7.48 26.90
C TYR A 715 17.91 7.67 27.44
N LYS A 716 17.83 8.26 28.63
CA LYS A 716 16.58 8.70 29.26
C LYS A 716 16.49 10.20 29.08
N ALA A 717 15.54 10.63 28.29
CA ALA A 717 15.29 12.06 28.11
C ALA A 717 14.34 12.58 29.18
N ASP A 718 14.68 13.73 29.76
CA ASP A 718 13.76 14.48 30.62
C ASP A 718 12.63 15.17 29.82
N VAL A 719 12.78 15.24 28.49
CA VAL A 719 11.83 15.85 27.56
C VAL A 719 11.13 14.78 26.71
N PRO A 720 9.78 14.80 26.62
CA PRO A 720 9.06 13.97 25.66
C PRO A 720 9.55 14.25 24.22
N ASN A 721 9.83 13.20 23.44
CA ASN A 721 10.31 13.25 22.04
C ASN A 721 11.76 13.71 21.81
N HIS A 722 12.67 13.51 22.77
CA HIS A 722 14.10 13.70 22.46
C HIS A 722 14.56 12.74 21.35
N PRO A 723 15.40 13.17 20.38
CA PRO A 723 15.77 12.34 19.23
C PRO A 723 16.53 11.04 19.56
N LEU A 724 17.14 10.98 20.74
CA LEU A 724 17.82 9.78 21.26
C LEU A 724 17.00 8.98 22.28
N ASN A 725 15.72 9.29 22.50
CA ASN A 725 14.93 8.61 23.52
C ASN A 725 14.89 7.09 23.28
N LYS A 726 15.26 6.30 24.30
CA LYS A 726 15.42 4.82 24.24
C LYS A 726 16.53 4.29 23.30
N LYS A 727 17.37 5.16 22.72
CA LYS A 727 18.54 4.77 21.91
C LYS A 727 19.78 4.57 22.80
N GLN A 728 20.82 3.92 22.27
CA GLN A 728 22.07 3.70 23.00
C GLN A 728 23.01 4.90 22.90
N VAL A 729 23.55 5.32 24.04
CA VAL A 729 24.52 6.40 24.16
C VAL A 729 25.70 5.96 25.01
N CYS A 730 26.89 6.12 24.45
CA CYS A 730 28.17 5.91 25.09
C CYS A 730 28.45 7.06 26.05
N GLN A 731 28.37 6.75 27.35
CA GLN A 731 28.70 7.67 28.44
C GLN A 731 30.16 7.47 28.86
N PRO A 732 30.88 8.54 29.21
CA PRO A 732 32.27 8.43 29.63
C PRO A 732 32.37 7.61 30.93
N CYS A 733 33.36 6.74 31.00
CA CYS A 733 33.72 6.09 32.25
C CYS A 733 34.13 7.11 33.30
N ASP A 734 34.08 6.70 34.58
CA ASP A 734 34.69 7.49 35.64
C ASP A 734 36.17 7.77 35.32
N HIS A 735 36.64 8.98 35.65
CA HIS A 735 38.01 9.42 35.41
C HIS A 735 39.11 8.50 36.00
N LEU A 736 38.78 7.66 36.98
CA LEU A 736 39.67 6.66 37.59
C LEU A 736 39.69 5.31 36.84
N CYS A 737 38.88 5.16 35.79
CA CYS A 737 38.71 3.92 35.04
C CYS A 737 39.26 4.03 33.62
N LEU A 738 39.88 2.95 33.15
CA LEU A 738 40.34 2.83 31.76
C LEU A 738 39.25 2.22 30.89
N THR A 739 38.57 1.19 31.42
CA THR A 739 37.36 0.60 30.86
C THR A 739 36.32 0.47 31.98
N CYS A 740 35.04 0.49 31.63
CA CYS A 740 33.94 0.34 32.56
C CYS A 740 32.75 -0.35 31.88
N THR A 741 31.91 -1.00 32.68
CA THR A 741 30.68 -1.64 32.19
C THR A 741 29.43 -0.84 32.54
N THR A 742 29.47 -0.08 33.63
CA THR A 742 28.41 0.81 34.11
C THR A 742 29.03 2.00 34.83
N GLU A 743 28.19 2.93 35.30
CA GLU A 743 28.61 4.11 36.05
C GLU A 743 29.29 3.75 37.39
N GLY A 744 30.28 4.55 37.79
CA GLY A 744 30.91 4.50 39.10
C GLY A 744 32.24 3.74 39.16
N VAL A 745 33.07 4.13 40.14
CA VAL A 745 34.45 3.63 40.36
C VAL A 745 34.56 2.15 40.71
N ALA A 746 33.45 1.48 41.04
CA ALA A 746 33.40 0.05 41.37
C ALA A 746 33.27 -0.85 40.12
N ASN A 747 32.74 -0.30 39.03
CA ASN A 747 32.31 -1.08 37.85
C ASN A 747 33.32 -1.00 36.71
N CYS A 748 34.60 -1.08 37.08
CA CYS A 748 35.71 -0.79 36.18
C CYS A 748 36.58 -2.04 35.99
N PRO A 749 36.42 -2.80 34.90
CA PRO A 749 37.24 -3.99 34.61
C PRO A 749 38.74 -3.69 34.64
N LEU A 750 39.16 -2.50 34.17
CA LEU A 750 40.51 -1.97 34.36
C LEU A 750 40.50 -0.59 35.05
N CYS A 751 41.26 -0.49 36.13
CA CYS A 751 41.55 0.79 36.78
C CYS A 751 42.65 1.55 36.04
N ARG A 752 42.52 2.87 35.97
CA ARG A 752 43.55 3.76 35.44
C ARG A 752 44.78 3.81 36.36
N TYR A 753 44.57 3.69 37.67
CA TYR A 753 45.60 3.68 38.71
C TYR A 753 45.62 2.33 39.45
N TYR A 754 45.00 2.23 40.63
CA TYR A 754 45.04 1.03 41.48
C TYR A 754 43.64 0.51 41.81
N ARG A 755 43.50 -0.80 42.04
CA ARG A 755 42.27 -1.46 42.50
C ARG A 755 42.34 -1.76 44.01
N SER A 756 41.35 -1.27 44.76
CA SER A 756 41.15 -1.53 46.19
C SER A 756 40.17 -2.68 46.39
N GLY A 757 40.51 -3.67 47.23
CA GLY A 757 39.69 -4.85 47.55
C GLY A 757 39.09 -4.84 48.98
N ILE A 758 39.03 -3.67 49.61
CA ILE A 758 38.68 -3.54 51.04
C ILE A 758 37.15 -3.54 51.21
N HIS A 759 36.65 -4.21 52.26
CA HIS A 759 35.22 -4.35 52.59
C HIS A 759 34.33 -5.02 51.51
N GLY A 760 34.90 -5.94 50.72
CA GLY A 760 34.10 -6.72 49.75
C GLY A 760 33.64 -5.95 48.51
N SER A 761 34.07 -4.69 48.34
CA SER A 761 33.83 -3.90 47.13
C SER A 761 35.15 -3.68 46.38
N SER A 762 35.19 -4.01 45.08
CA SER A 762 36.36 -3.79 44.23
C SER A 762 36.26 -2.42 43.56
N THR A 763 37.02 -1.43 44.02
CA THR A 763 36.92 -0.03 43.53
C THR A 763 38.25 0.51 43.03
N CYS A 764 38.22 1.31 41.97
CA CYS A 764 39.41 2.01 41.46
C CYS A 764 39.72 3.25 42.29
N VAL A 765 40.97 3.38 42.71
CA VAL A 765 41.46 4.49 43.54
C VAL A 765 42.74 5.06 42.96
N LYS A 766 42.92 6.38 43.12
CA LYS A 766 44.17 7.06 42.74
C LYS A 766 45.32 6.75 43.72
N GLU A 767 44.98 6.57 44.99
CA GLU A 767 45.92 6.27 46.08
C GLU A 767 45.36 5.17 46.97
N CYS A 768 46.22 4.26 47.45
CA CYS A 768 45.78 3.18 48.31
C CYS A 768 45.38 3.66 49.73
N PRO A 769 44.41 2.98 50.37
CA PRO A 769 43.98 3.29 51.74
C PRO A 769 45.08 3.07 52.78
N ILE A 770 44.83 3.53 54.02
CA ILE A 770 45.73 3.32 55.17
C ILE A 770 45.96 1.80 55.34
N TYR A 771 47.16 1.39 55.79
CA TYR A 771 47.60 0.00 55.88
C TYR A 771 47.78 -0.74 54.53
N HIS A 772 47.75 -0.05 53.39
CA HIS A 772 47.99 -0.67 52.08
C HIS A 772 49.01 0.14 51.29
N PHE A 773 49.78 -0.53 50.44
CA PHE A 773 50.74 0.09 49.52
C PHE A 773 50.34 -0.08 48.07
N ASN A 774 50.85 0.82 47.23
CA ASN A 774 50.61 0.82 45.80
C ASN A 774 51.48 -0.25 45.12
N ASN A 775 50.92 -1.42 44.79
CA ASN A 775 51.65 -2.42 44.03
C ASN A 775 51.64 -2.04 42.53
N SER A 776 52.80 -1.57 42.04
CA SER A 776 52.94 -1.12 40.65
C SER A 776 52.94 -2.25 39.63
N LEU A 777 53.27 -3.50 40.03
CA LEU A 777 53.23 -4.66 39.13
C LEU A 777 51.80 -5.13 38.88
N THR A 778 51.00 -5.26 39.94
CA THR A 778 49.64 -5.81 39.87
C THR A 778 48.57 -4.73 39.72
N ARG A 779 48.93 -3.45 39.88
CA ARG A 779 47.99 -2.31 39.96
C ARG A 779 46.90 -2.52 41.02
N THR A 780 47.25 -3.13 42.14
CA THR A 780 46.35 -3.36 43.29
C THR A 780 46.87 -2.66 44.54
N CYS A 781 45.94 -2.42 45.46
CA CYS A 781 46.27 -2.01 46.82
C CYS A 781 46.47 -3.26 47.67
N ASP A 782 47.73 -3.55 47.99
CA ASP A 782 48.10 -4.73 48.76
C ASP A 782 48.34 -4.35 50.22
N LYS A 783 47.95 -5.23 51.13
CA LYS A 783 48.04 -4.98 52.57
C LYS A 783 49.50 -4.90 53.01
N CYS A 784 49.82 -3.89 53.81
CA CYS A 784 51.09 -3.80 54.52
C CYS A 784 51.25 -4.94 55.52
N ASN A 785 52.50 -5.26 55.85
CA ASN A 785 52.81 -6.22 56.89
C ASN A 785 52.21 -5.77 58.25
N ASP A 786 51.69 -6.70 59.05
CA ASP A 786 51.07 -6.38 60.35
C ASP A 786 52.05 -5.74 61.37
N GLN A 787 53.36 -5.79 61.10
CA GLN A 787 54.38 -5.13 61.91
C GLN A 787 54.57 -3.64 61.58
N CYS A 788 53.92 -3.12 60.53
CA CYS A 788 53.98 -1.69 60.20
C CYS A 788 53.03 -0.89 61.12
N LEU A 789 53.51 0.26 61.61
CA LEU A 789 52.73 1.19 62.43
C LEU A 789 51.65 1.83 61.55
N GLY A 790 50.42 2.01 62.06
CA GLY A 790 49.16 2.00 61.29
C GLY A 790 48.34 3.29 61.20
N ASP A 791 48.89 4.42 61.61
CA ASP A 791 48.14 5.64 61.84
C ASP A 791 48.23 6.68 60.68
N ILE A 792 48.91 6.40 59.57
CA ILE A 792 49.26 7.33 58.47
C ILE A 792 49.20 6.65 57.07
N LYS A 793 48.86 7.40 56.01
CA LYS A 793 48.95 6.88 54.62
C LYS A 793 50.42 6.64 54.19
N GLY A 794 50.69 5.53 53.50
CA GLY A 794 52.01 5.23 52.91
C GLY A 794 53.02 4.60 53.87
N GLU A 795 52.56 3.77 54.81
CA GLU A 795 53.38 3.19 55.88
C GLU A 795 54.29 2.06 55.45
N CYS A 796 54.06 1.49 54.29
CA CYS A 796 54.92 0.49 53.71
C CYS A 796 55.02 0.70 52.19
N HIS A 797 56.10 0.19 51.61
CA HIS A 797 56.30 0.16 50.15
C HIS A 797 56.35 -1.28 49.60
N GLY A 798 56.02 -2.27 50.44
CA GLY A 798 56.06 -3.69 50.13
C GLY A 798 55.39 -4.56 51.20
N PRO A 799 55.24 -5.87 50.95
CA PRO A 799 54.45 -6.77 51.79
C PRO A 799 55.18 -7.31 53.02
N THR A 800 56.50 -7.12 53.12
CA THR A 800 57.32 -7.71 54.19
C THR A 800 57.52 -6.75 55.35
N SER A 801 57.90 -7.28 56.52
CA SER A 801 58.23 -6.46 57.69
C SER A 801 59.44 -5.54 57.48
N ARG A 802 60.23 -5.75 56.41
CA ARG A 802 61.35 -4.88 56.01
C ARG A 802 60.90 -3.66 55.21
N ASP A 803 59.76 -3.76 54.57
CA ASP A 803 59.23 -2.72 53.68
C ASP A 803 58.38 -1.70 54.44
N CYS A 804 58.32 -1.80 55.77
CA CYS A 804 57.70 -0.81 56.63
C CYS A 804 58.56 0.46 56.72
N ASN A 805 57.96 1.60 56.44
CA ASN A 805 58.57 2.91 56.67
C ASN A 805 58.73 3.17 58.19
N ASN A 806 57.71 2.80 58.98
CA ASN A 806 57.74 2.80 60.45
C ASN A 806 57.23 1.46 61.03
N CYS A 807 57.93 0.92 62.03
CA CYS A 807 57.61 -0.37 62.65
C CYS A 807 56.88 -0.18 64.00
N GLN A 808 55.92 -1.06 64.33
CA GLN A 808 55.11 -0.97 65.56
C GLN A 808 55.91 -1.07 66.86
N LYS A 809 56.97 -1.88 66.89
CA LYS A 809 57.70 -2.20 68.13
C LYS A 809 59.15 -1.75 68.11
N TYR A 810 59.98 -2.35 67.25
CA TYR A 810 61.41 -2.06 67.18
C TYR A 810 61.90 -2.29 65.74
N LYS A 811 62.77 -1.40 65.25
CA LYS A 811 63.42 -1.52 63.93
C LYS A 811 64.81 -2.08 64.14
N ILE A 812 65.03 -3.32 63.71
CA ILE A 812 66.37 -3.93 63.74
C ILE A 812 67.08 -3.51 62.46
N ILE A 813 68.05 -2.62 62.59
CA ILE A 813 68.93 -2.22 61.49
C ILE A 813 70.04 -3.27 61.45
N TYR A 814 69.97 -4.19 60.48
CA TYR A 814 71.11 -5.06 60.19
C TYR A 814 72.19 -4.20 59.53
N ALA A 815 73.28 -3.94 60.25
CA ALA A 815 74.50 -3.46 59.62
C ALA A 815 75.27 -4.68 59.12
N GLU A 816 75.40 -4.79 57.79
CA GLU A 816 76.47 -5.42 56.99
C GLU A 816 75.97 -5.62 55.55
N ASN A 817 76.73 -5.48 54.45
CA ASN A 817 77.95 -4.76 54.09
C ASN A 817 78.11 -4.93 52.55
N ASN A 818 79.07 -4.26 51.91
CA ASN A 818 79.63 -4.67 50.63
C ASN A 818 79.99 -6.18 50.65
N THR A 819 79.15 -7.03 50.03
CA THR A 819 79.40 -8.25 49.24
C THR A 819 78.09 -8.98 49.00
#